data_AF-A0A8H7FB01-F1
#
_entry.id   AF-A0A8H7FB01-F1
#
_cell.length_a   1.000
_cell.length_b   1.000
_cell.length_c   1.000
_cell.angle_alpha   90.00
_cell.angle_beta   90.00
_cell.angle_gamma   90.00
#
_symmetry.space_group_name_H-M   'P 1'
#
loop_
_entity.id
_entity.type
_entity.pdbx_description
1 polymer ?
#
loop_
_entity_poly.entity_id
_entity_poly.type
_entity_poly.pdbx_seq_one_letter_code
_entity_poly.pdbx_strand_id
1 'polypeptide(L)'
;MKKSLSDEGHPSVIADEKISHEGGATEVFVEKPQHDFHYKTLTWPFVSLLMIAEIVSNGMLSLPSSLAAVGIVPAIIIIAFLGAFGLFTAKLLVDFKLNHPNVHTMGDAGMIMGGPILREILSIGTVVFAICGTGSQLLSGQQALSSLSNNGLCAMYFLLIFAAATLVLAMPRTLDRLSWLGLLSVALITLAGTLAMIAAGINPTKGRTISATVSTDFYQAFLAITNPVFSYAGHFMFFVLISEMRKPEDAMKAAWCLQGFATVFYIIFAVVIYVYIGDTVQSPALFSLPPKWAKVTWGIALPNFLIAGGLYSHTAAKLVFVRFFRHSRHVYKHTVLGWTVWTVLCLVAVALAFILAISVPIFSYLIGISAALFASWYTYGIAGFFWLHDTVEFEGRIGLKRRPVMFIISILTIVAGAFICIAGTYVSIKLITVAYATHIVPFEFEAISACADDAFAPELYTLPISARPPTTWKQTAKSILFMVLWLFACLMVNGSQFVFLLPIRLLPFRAARRLYYEGIRWTKGCFGCLLILMCQWFAPTELRVTFETQGLGKFSKEEIERIVVKNVNGTVTLNLPTKFVLTANHQVYADWWYAWCLLYFIGPSGVHRHIFITLKKSLQWVPLAGWGMQFFNFIFLARSWASDRHHLASSLASLGKEARKEDRPFCFLLYPEGTLISKDTRPISKKFADKMGISDMKNTLLPRSTGLHYSLRSLAPRIPDLKLLDLTVVYPGIPPMGYGQGYYTLRSIFLDGVPPPAIHIHMRLFDVREDMPIGDLSASVLNADVSAKDAVEVDIPEEEKARFDLWLRNLWNEKDESITKYHETGNLNSLPEGSMTVDIPLKLRRKREVLDAFCFFFPAGIMYLLGKGRY
;
A
#
# COMPACT_ATOMS: atom_id res chain seq x y z
N MET A 1 -90.14 -0.23 -8.68
CA MET A 1 -91.35 -0.39 -7.86
C MET A 1 -90.91 -0.67 -6.43
N LYS A 2 -91.10 0.31 -5.51
CA LYS A 2 -90.86 0.31 -4.04
C LYS A 2 -89.43 0.05 -3.54
N LYS A 3 -88.94 0.57 -2.41
CA LYS A 3 -89.05 1.84 -1.66
C LYS A 3 -87.90 1.75 -0.62
N SER A 4 -87.31 2.89 -0.29
CA SER A 4 -86.26 3.13 0.72
C SER A 4 -86.53 2.55 2.11
N LEU A 5 -85.48 2.35 2.91
CA LEU A 5 -85.36 2.87 4.29
C LEU A 5 -83.89 2.82 4.77
N SER A 6 -83.46 3.92 5.38
CA SER A 6 -82.21 4.17 6.10
C SER A 6 -82.33 3.78 7.57
N ASP A 7 -81.23 3.41 8.25
CA ASP A 7 -80.68 4.19 9.38
C ASP A 7 -79.44 3.55 10.07
N GLU A 8 -78.47 4.45 10.28
CA GLU A 8 -77.43 4.67 11.31
C GLU A 8 -76.98 3.59 12.34
N GLY A 9 -75.67 3.63 12.66
CA GLY A 9 -75.14 3.38 14.02
C GLY A 9 -73.97 2.37 14.18
N HIS A 10 -72.72 2.88 14.23
CA HIS A 10 -71.47 2.21 14.68
C HIS A 10 -71.46 1.83 16.19
N PRO A 11 -70.42 1.18 16.79
CA PRO A 11 -69.34 0.28 16.29
C PRO A 11 -69.03 -0.96 17.19
N SER A 12 -68.07 -1.78 16.73
CA SER A 12 -67.20 -2.73 17.47
C SER A 12 -67.79 -4.06 17.96
N VAL A 13 -67.15 -5.20 17.60
CA VAL A 13 -66.17 -5.93 18.43
C VAL A 13 -65.69 -7.16 17.64
N ILE A 14 -64.38 -7.18 17.38
CA ILE A 14 -63.43 -8.30 17.31
C ILE A 14 -64.04 -9.71 17.18
N ALA A 15 -63.82 -10.35 16.04
CA ALA A 15 -63.81 -11.81 15.92
C ALA A 15 -62.49 -12.25 15.28
N ASP A 16 -61.72 -13.01 16.07
CA ASP A 16 -60.48 -13.67 15.70
C ASP A 16 -60.61 -14.47 14.40
N GLU A 17 -59.90 -14.04 13.37
CA GLU A 17 -59.70 -14.85 12.17
C GLU A 17 -58.51 -15.79 12.43
N LYS A 18 -58.84 -17.08 12.58
CA LYS A 18 -57.90 -18.19 12.66
C LYS A 18 -56.88 -18.11 11.52
N ILE A 19 -55.61 -17.94 11.90
CA ILE A 19 -54.46 -18.15 11.04
C ILE A 19 -54.46 -19.62 10.61
N SER A 20 -54.87 -19.88 9.36
CA SER A 20 -54.57 -21.13 8.67
C SER A 20 -53.08 -21.10 8.29
N HIS A 21 -52.27 -21.85 9.03
CA HIS A 21 -50.92 -22.22 8.63
C HIS A 21 -50.99 -23.20 7.45
N GLU A 22 -51.04 -22.69 6.22
CA GLU A 22 -50.59 -23.42 5.04
C GLU A 22 -49.33 -22.74 4.50
N GLY A 23 -48.24 -23.50 4.44
CA GLY A 23 -46.90 -23.07 4.06
C GLY A 23 -46.74 -22.79 2.56
N GLY A 24 -47.44 -21.78 2.06
CA GLY A 24 -47.18 -21.18 0.76
C GLY A 24 -46.09 -20.12 0.87
N ALA A 25 -44.90 -20.41 0.34
CA ALA A 25 -43.82 -19.45 0.23
C ALA A 25 -44.28 -18.24 -0.61
N THR A 26 -44.44 -17.09 0.04
CA THR A 26 -44.74 -15.80 -0.60
C THR A 26 -43.68 -15.46 -1.65
N GLU A 27 -44.10 -15.34 -2.91
CA GLU A 27 -43.33 -14.67 -3.97
C GLU A 27 -42.88 -13.28 -3.47
N VAL A 28 -41.60 -12.95 -3.61
CA VAL A 28 -41.03 -11.69 -3.09
C VAL A 28 -41.51 -10.47 -3.91
N PHE A 29 -42.01 -10.69 -5.13
CA PHE A 29 -42.54 -9.66 -6.03
C PHE A 29 -43.99 -9.95 -6.43
N VAL A 30 -44.92 -9.92 -5.46
CA VAL A 30 -46.35 -9.89 -5.77
C VAL A 30 -46.70 -8.50 -6.31
N GLU A 31 -47.03 -8.40 -7.60
CA GLU A 31 -47.52 -7.14 -8.18
C GLU A 31 -48.86 -6.76 -7.53
N LYS A 32 -48.88 -5.58 -6.91
CA LYS A 32 -50.12 -4.93 -6.47
C LYS A 32 -50.33 -3.67 -7.32
N PRO A 33 -51.58 -3.28 -7.64
CA PRO A 33 -51.88 -2.08 -8.43
C PRO A 33 -51.40 -0.75 -7.82
N GLN A 34 -50.80 -0.78 -6.63
CA GLN A 34 -50.43 0.36 -5.80
C GLN A 34 -48.89 0.51 -5.65
N HIS A 35 -48.07 -0.23 -6.40
CA HIS A 35 -46.61 -0.11 -6.35
C HIS A 35 -46.10 0.93 -7.37
N ASP A 36 -45.20 1.83 -6.93
CA ASP A 36 -44.56 2.85 -7.78
C ASP A 36 -43.55 2.27 -8.82
N PHE A 37 -43.18 0.99 -8.69
CA PHE A 37 -42.23 0.30 -9.56
C PHE A 37 -42.75 -1.10 -9.93
N HIS A 38 -42.81 -1.38 -11.23
CA HIS A 38 -43.21 -2.68 -11.78
C HIS A 38 -41.97 -3.52 -12.10
N TYR A 39 -41.89 -4.74 -11.57
CA TYR A 39 -40.87 -5.73 -11.91
C TYR A 39 -41.44 -6.67 -12.99
N LYS A 40 -40.61 -7.15 -13.95
CA LYS A 40 -40.98 -7.80 -15.25
C LYS A 40 -41.24 -6.85 -16.43
N THR A 41 -40.31 -5.95 -16.73
CA THR A 41 -40.48 -4.96 -17.82
C THR A 41 -39.80 -5.32 -19.14
N LEU A 42 -38.90 -6.32 -19.16
CA LEU A 42 -38.00 -6.58 -20.30
C LEU A 42 -38.58 -7.57 -21.32
N THR A 43 -38.35 -7.29 -22.61
CA THR A 43 -38.70 -8.19 -23.72
C THR A 43 -37.55 -9.15 -24.03
N TRP A 44 -37.83 -10.30 -24.65
CA TRP A 44 -36.78 -11.28 -24.99
C TRP A 44 -35.66 -10.73 -25.89
N PRO A 45 -35.90 -9.82 -26.88
CA PRO A 45 -34.81 -9.24 -27.67
C PRO A 45 -33.93 -8.30 -26.83
N PHE A 46 -34.51 -7.59 -25.87
CA PHE A 46 -33.73 -6.72 -25.00
C PHE A 46 -32.86 -7.55 -24.05
N VAL A 47 -33.41 -8.63 -23.49
CA VAL A 47 -32.64 -9.58 -22.66
C VAL A 47 -31.56 -10.29 -23.47
N SER A 48 -31.80 -10.63 -24.74
CA SER A 48 -30.76 -11.24 -25.58
C SER A 48 -29.58 -10.28 -25.76
N LEU A 49 -29.82 -8.99 -25.99
CA LEU A 49 -28.76 -7.99 -26.09
C LEU A 49 -27.99 -7.81 -24.77
N LEU A 50 -28.67 -7.85 -23.61
CA LEU A 50 -28.01 -7.82 -22.31
C LEU A 50 -27.15 -9.07 -22.05
N MET A 51 -27.65 -10.25 -22.43
CA MET A 51 -26.86 -11.49 -22.38
C MET A 51 -25.65 -11.42 -23.31
N ILE A 52 -25.79 -10.78 -24.49
CA ILE A 52 -24.65 -10.58 -25.41
C ILE A 52 -23.66 -9.61 -24.77
N ALA A 53 -24.10 -8.54 -24.11
CA ALA A 53 -23.21 -7.61 -23.43
C ALA A 53 -22.41 -8.26 -22.29
N GLU A 54 -23.00 -9.25 -21.63
CA GLU A 54 -22.33 -10.04 -20.60
C GLU A 54 -21.25 -10.96 -21.20
N ILE A 55 -21.62 -11.74 -22.23
CA ILE A 55 -20.75 -12.76 -22.81
C ILE A 55 -19.69 -12.14 -23.73
N VAL A 56 -20.12 -11.31 -24.69
CA VAL A 56 -19.26 -10.62 -25.66
C VAL A 56 -18.66 -9.39 -25.01
N SER A 57 -17.57 -9.63 -24.28
CA SER A 57 -16.79 -8.60 -23.60
C SER A 57 -15.30 -8.91 -23.74
N ASN A 58 -14.51 -8.60 -22.72
CA ASN A 58 -13.05 -8.71 -22.69
C ASN A 58 -12.52 -10.12 -23.08
N GLY A 59 -13.22 -11.20 -22.72
CA GLY A 59 -12.77 -12.58 -22.96
C GLY A 59 -12.43 -12.88 -24.42
N MET A 60 -13.19 -12.31 -25.37
CA MET A 60 -13.00 -12.55 -26.80
C MET A 60 -11.58 -12.20 -27.28
N LEU A 61 -10.91 -11.24 -26.62
CA LEU A 61 -9.58 -10.76 -27.01
C LEU A 61 -8.49 -11.82 -26.79
N SER A 62 -8.81 -12.91 -26.09
CA SER A 62 -7.91 -14.06 -25.89
C SER A 62 -8.05 -15.17 -26.94
N LEU A 63 -9.12 -15.15 -27.74
CA LEU A 63 -9.43 -16.24 -28.67
C LEU A 63 -8.38 -16.41 -29.79
N PRO A 64 -7.83 -15.34 -30.39
CA PRO A 64 -6.77 -15.50 -31.40
C PRO A 64 -5.54 -16.25 -30.88
N SER A 65 -5.15 -16.07 -29.60
CA SER A 65 -4.02 -16.81 -29.03
C SER A 65 -4.30 -18.30 -28.86
N SER A 66 -5.56 -18.72 -28.77
CA SER A 66 -5.91 -20.15 -28.81
C SER A 66 -5.60 -20.77 -30.18
N LEU A 67 -5.78 -20.03 -31.28
CA LEU A 67 -5.41 -20.51 -32.62
C LEU A 67 -3.90 -20.63 -32.76
N ALA A 68 -3.13 -19.72 -32.17
CA ALA A 68 -1.67 -19.85 -32.14
C ALA A 68 -1.20 -21.05 -31.31
N ALA A 69 -1.91 -21.39 -30.24
CA ALA A 69 -1.52 -22.48 -29.35
C ALA A 69 -1.75 -23.89 -29.93
N VAL A 70 -2.86 -24.11 -30.65
CA VAL A 70 -3.24 -25.45 -31.17
C VAL A 70 -3.41 -25.52 -32.69
N GLY A 71 -3.43 -24.39 -33.39
CA GLY A 71 -3.74 -24.28 -34.82
C GLY A 71 -5.22 -23.98 -35.11
N ILE A 72 -5.50 -23.60 -36.35
CA ILE A 72 -6.83 -23.12 -36.79
C ILE A 72 -7.92 -24.19 -36.58
N VAL A 73 -7.68 -25.41 -37.06
CA VAL A 73 -8.71 -26.46 -37.10
C VAL A 73 -9.17 -26.85 -35.69
N PRO A 74 -8.29 -27.28 -34.76
CA PRO A 74 -8.72 -27.65 -33.42
C PRO A 74 -9.31 -26.49 -32.63
N ALA A 75 -8.79 -25.26 -32.79
CA ALA A 75 -9.33 -24.11 -32.08
C ALA A 75 -10.77 -23.75 -32.54
N ILE A 76 -11.06 -23.79 -33.84
CA ILE A 76 -12.43 -23.57 -34.35
C ILE A 76 -13.37 -24.65 -33.82
N ILE A 77 -12.96 -25.92 -33.83
CA ILE A 77 -13.76 -27.03 -33.29
C ILE A 77 -14.06 -26.78 -31.81
N ILE A 78 -13.07 -26.39 -31.02
CA ILE A 78 -13.24 -26.08 -29.59
C ILE A 78 -14.20 -24.90 -29.38
N ILE A 79 -14.02 -23.79 -30.10
CA ILE A 79 -14.87 -22.60 -29.96
C ILE A 79 -16.31 -22.90 -30.36
N ALA A 80 -16.53 -23.64 -31.45
CA ALA A 80 -17.85 -24.04 -31.91
C ALA A 80 -18.51 -25.04 -30.96
N PHE A 81 -17.76 -26.05 -30.50
CA PHE A 81 -18.25 -27.05 -29.56
C PHE A 81 -18.64 -26.42 -28.22
N LEU A 82 -17.79 -25.58 -27.65
CA LEU A 82 -18.07 -24.90 -26.37
C LEU A 82 -19.23 -23.90 -26.49
N GLY A 83 -19.44 -23.32 -27.67
CA GLY A 83 -20.62 -22.52 -27.94
C GLY A 83 -21.90 -23.36 -27.99
N ALA A 84 -21.90 -24.48 -28.72
CA ALA A 84 -23.02 -25.41 -28.75
C ALA A 84 -23.31 -26.02 -27.36
N PHE A 85 -22.27 -26.34 -26.61
CA PHE A 85 -22.38 -26.84 -25.23
C PHE A 85 -22.92 -25.76 -24.28
N GLY A 86 -22.50 -24.50 -24.46
CA GLY A 86 -23.06 -23.34 -23.75
C GLY A 86 -24.56 -23.16 -23.99
N LEU A 87 -25.03 -23.36 -25.23
CA LEU A 87 -26.46 -23.32 -25.53
C LEU A 87 -27.24 -24.49 -24.92
N PHE A 88 -26.68 -25.70 -24.97
CA PHE A 88 -27.29 -26.87 -24.34
C PHE A 88 -27.46 -26.66 -22.84
N THR A 89 -26.43 -26.17 -22.16
CA THR A 89 -26.47 -25.89 -20.72
C THR A 89 -27.37 -24.70 -20.38
N ALA A 90 -27.45 -23.69 -21.25
CA ALA A 90 -28.45 -22.62 -21.15
C ALA A 90 -29.87 -23.19 -21.18
N LYS A 91 -30.16 -24.17 -22.05
CA LYS A 91 -31.47 -24.85 -22.09
C LYS A 91 -31.80 -25.50 -20.75
N LEU A 92 -30.88 -26.27 -20.17
CA LEU A 92 -31.12 -26.93 -18.88
C LEU A 92 -31.36 -25.91 -17.75
N LEU A 93 -30.64 -24.79 -17.77
CA LEU A 93 -30.84 -23.68 -16.83
C LEU A 93 -32.20 -23.01 -17.02
N VAL A 94 -32.61 -22.73 -18.26
CA VAL A 94 -33.93 -22.15 -18.57
C VAL A 94 -35.05 -23.10 -18.16
N ASP A 95 -34.96 -24.38 -18.49
CA ASP A 95 -35.94 -25.38 -18.07
C ASP A 95 -36.07 -25.41 -16.55
N PHE A 96 -34.95 -25.40 -15.82
CA PHE A 96 -34.93 -25.34 -14.35
C PHE A 96 -35.59 -24.06 -13.81
N LYS A 97 -35.33 -22.90 -14.44
CA LYS A 97 -35.99 -21.63 -14.06
C LYS A 97 -37.49 -21.67 -14.28
N LEU A 98 -37.96 -22.28 -15.36
CA LEU A 98 -39.39 -22.41 -15.67
C LEU A 98 -40.07 -23.39 -14.71
N ASN A 99 -39.39 -24.47 -14.33
CA ASN A 99 -39.88 -25.45 -13.35
C ASN A 99 -39.86 -24.90 -11.91
N HIS A 100 -38.92 -23.99 -11.60
CA HIS A 100 -38.77 -23.35 -10.28
C HIS A 100 -38.82 -21.82 -10.38
N PRO A 101 -40.01 -21.20 -10.56
CA PRO A 101 -40.14 -19.76 -10.82
C PRO A 101 -39.51 -18.84 -9.76
N ASN A 102 -39.42 -19.30 -8.51
CA ASN A 102 -38.86 -18.56 -7.37
C ASN A 102 -37.33 -18.42 -7.39
N VAL A 103 -36.62 -19.11 -8.29
CA VAL A 103 -35.16 -19.06 -8.38
C VAL A 103 -34.70 -17.79 -9.07
N HIS A 104 -34.09 -16.86 -8.33
CA HIS A 104 -33.59 -15.60 -8.93
C HIS A 104 -32.08 -15.58 -9.10
N THR A 105 -31.35 -16.40 -8.34
CA THR A 105 -29.89 -16.46 -8.34
C THR A 105 -29.39 -17.89 -8.37
N MET A 106 -28.12 -18.10 -8.74
CA MET A 106 -27.45 -19.40 -8.63
C MET A 106 -27.50 -19.96 -7.20
N GLY A 107 -27.45 -19.09 -6.18
CA GLY A 107 -27.63 -19.48 -4.79
C GLY A 107 -29.01 -20.07 -4.50
N ASP A 108 -30.08 -19.47 -5.03
CA ASP A 108 -31.44 -19.99 -4.85
C ASP A 108 -31.59 -21.36 -5.54
N ALA A 109 -30.97 -21.57 -6.70
CA ALA A 109 -30.91 -22.89 -7.34
C ALA A 109 -30.18 -23.92 -6.47
N GLY A 110 -29.09 -23.51 -5.81
CA GLY A 110 -28.37 -24.35 -4.86
C GLY A 110 -29.20 -24.75 -3.64
N MET A 111 -30.07 -23.84 -3.15
CA MET A 111 -30.99 -24.13 -2.06
C MET A 111 -31.95 -25.27 -2.42
N ILE A 112 -32.47 -25.27 -3.66
CA ILE A 112 -33.37 -26.30 -4.15
C ILE A 112 -32.63 -27.63 -4.29
N MET A 113 -31.48 -27.64 -4.96
CA MET A 113 -30.78 -28.89 -5.29
C MET A 113 -30.12 -29.58 -4.09
N GLY A 114 -29.62 -28.81 -3.12
CA GLY A 114 -28.74 -29.34 -2.06
C GLY A 114 -28.82 -28.61 -0.74
N GLY A 115 -29.87 -27.81 -0.53
CA GLY A 115 -30.13 -27.14 0.74
C GLY A 115 -29.17 -25.98 1.07
N PRO A 116 -29.08 -25.59 2.36
CA PRO A 116 -28.38 -24.37 2.78
C PRO A 116 -26.89 -24.36 2.44
N ILE A 117 -26.21 -25.51 2.49
CA ILE A 117 -24.77 -25.59 2.22
C ILE A 117 -24.49 -25.26 0.74
N LEU A 118 -25.21 -25.90 -0.18
CA LEU A 118 -25.03 -25.67 -1.61
C LEU A 118 -25.44 -24.25 -2.01
N ARG A 119 -26.47 -23.69 -1.37
CA ARG A 119 -26.84 -22.28 -1.52
C ARG A 119 -25.67 -21.34 -1.23
N GLU A 120 -24.96 -21.54 -0.12
CA GLU A 120 -23.83 -20.65 0.24
C GLU A 120 -22.64 -20.84 -0.71
N ILE A 121 -22.33 -22.08 -1.11
CA ILE A 121 -21.26 -22.36 -2.08
C ILE A 121 -21.51 -21.61 -3.40
N LEU A 122 -22.71 -21.72 -3.97
CA LEU A 122 -23.03 -21.06 -5.23
C LEU A 122 -23.20 -19.53 -5.09
N SER A 123 -23.68 -19.05 -3.94
CA SER A 123 -23.76 -17.60 -3.68
C SER A 123 -22.38 -16.97 -3.56
N ILE A 124 -21.49 -17.56 -2.75
CA ILE A 124 -20.11 -17.10 -2.58
C ILE A 124 -19.36 -17.21 -3.90
N GLY A 125 -19.47 -18.35 -4.59
CA GLY A 125 -18.81 -18.53 -5.87
C GLY A 125 -19.27 -17.52 -6.94
N THR A 126 -20.55 -17.12 -6.93
CA THR A 126 -21.05 -16.06 -7.83
C THR A 126 -20.41 -14.71 -7.51
N VAL A 127 -20.30 -14.36 -6.23
CA VAL A 127 -19.65 -13.11 -5.78
C VAL A 127 -18.16 -13.12 -6.15
N VAL A 128 -17.44 -14.21 -5.88
CA VAL A 128 -16.02 -14.33 -6.22
C VAL A 128 -15.81 -14.30 -7.73
N PHE A 129 -16.68 -14.96 -8.51
CA PHE A 129 -16.59 -14.92 -9.96
C PHE A 129 -16.83 -13.52 -10.54
N ALA A 130 -17.77 -12.75 -9.97
CA ALA A 130 -17.96 -11.35 -10.34
C ALA A 130 -16.74 -10.47 -9.97
N ILE A 131 -16.06 -10.75 -8.86
CA ILE A 131 -14.79 -10.10 -8.51
C ILE A 131 -13.69 -10.47 -9.52
N CYS A 132 -13.60 -11.73 -9.93
CA CYS A 132 -12.69 -12.19 -10.98
C CYS A 132 -12.96 -11.49 -12.33
N GLY A 133 -14.22 -11.39 -12.72
CA GLY A 133 -14.66 -10.62 -13.89
C GLY A 133 -14.25 -9.16 -13.78
N THR A 134 -14.47 -8.52 -12.63
CA THR A 134 -14.00 -7.15 -12.37
C THR A 134 -12.49 -7.06 -12.55
N GLY A 135 -11.71 -7.97 -11.94
CA GLY A 135 -10.25 -7.95 -12.03
C GLY A 135 -9.75 -8.06 -13.47
N SER A 136 -10.36 -8.93 -14.27
CA SER A 136 -10.09 -9.04 -15.72
C SER A 136 -10.33 -7.71 -16.44
N GLN A 137 -11.44 -7.02 -16.15
CA GLN A 137 -11.75 -5.72 -16.75
C GLN A 137 -10.78 -4.61 -16.28
N LEU A 138 -10.37 -4.63 -15.01
CA LEU A 138 -9.38 -3.69 -14.47
C LEU A 138 -8.03 -3.87 -15.16
N LEU A 139 -7.58 -5.11 -15.36
CA LEU A 139 -6.34 -5.41 -16.06
C LEU A 139 -6.39 -4.94 -17.52
N SER A 140 -7.49 -5.20 -18.25
CA SER A 140 -7.62 -4.72 -19.63
C SER A 140 -7.74 -3.19 -19.72
N GLY A 141 -8.41 -2.54 -18.76
CA GLY A 141 -8.43 -1.08 -18.65
C GLY A 141 -7.04 -0.49 -18.38
N GLN A 142 -6.25 -1.13 -17.52
CA GLN A 142 -4.86 -0.76 -17.29
C GLN A 142 -4.02 -0.88 -18.58
N GLN A 143 -4.14 -2.02 -19.28
CA GLN A 143 -3.43 -2.28 -20.53
C GLN A 143 -3.80 -1.28 -21.63
N ALA A 144 -5.08 -0.93 -21.72
CA ALA A 144 -5.58 0.11 -22.61
C ALA A 144 -4.95 1.48 -22.31
N LEU A 145 -4.95 1.91 -21.03
CA LEU A 145 -4.34 3.17 -20.61
C LEU A 145 -2.82 3.20 -20.85
N SER A 146 -2.13 2.09 -20.60
CA SER A 146 -0.72 1.91 -20.94
C SER A 146 -0.47 2.09 -22.44
N SER A 147 -1.27 1.46 -23.30
CA SER A 147 -1.13 1.58 -24.75
C SER A 147 -1.42 3.01 -25.24
N LEU A 148 -2.50 3.63 -24.77
CA LEU A 148 -2.90 4.98 -25.16
C LEU A 148 -1.86 6.03 -24.77
N SER A 149 -1.26 5.89 -23.58
CA SER A 149 -0.29 6.84 -23.01
C SER A 149 1.16 6.59 -23.43
N ASN A 150 1.46 5.58 -24.27
CA ASN A 150 2.82 5.11 -24.52
C ASN A 150 3.59 4.75 -23.23
N ASN A 151 2.94 4.02 -22.31
CA ASN A 151 3.48 3.67 -21.00
C ASN A 151 3.91 4.88 -20.17
N GLY A 152 3.16 5.99 -20.25
CA GLY A 152 3.49 7.25 -19.57
C GLY A 152 3.48 7.17 -18.04
N LEU A 153 2.85 6.14 -17.46
CA LEU A 153 2.94 5.76 -16.05
C LEU A 153 3.21 4.26 -15.95
N CYS A 154 3.68 3.81 -14.78
CA CYS A 154 3.76 2.38 -14.50
C CYS A 154 2.34 1.77 -14.49
N ALA A 155 2.23 0.55 -15.00
CA ALA A 155 1.00 -0.24 -15.09
C ALA A 155 0.17 -0.20 -13.79
N MET A 156 0.82 -0.29 -12.63
CA MET A 156 0.18 -0.22 -11.31
C MET A 156 -0.65 1.07 -11.12
N TYR A 157 -0.16 2.23 -11.57
CA TYR A 157 -0.91 3.48 -11.43
C TYR A 157 -2.09 3.54 -12.39
N PHE A 158 -1.93 3.03 -13.61
CA PHE A 158 -3.05 2.92 -14.54
C PHE A 158 -4.13 1.97 -14.03
N LEU A 159 -3.73 0.87 -13.38
CA LEU A 159 -4.66 -0.04 -12.70
C LEU A 159 -5.41 0.68 -11.58
N LEU A 160 -4.71 1.47 -10.76
CA LEU A 160 -5.32 2.22 -9.65
C LEU A 160 -6.29 3.29 -10.15
N ILE A 161 -5.92 4.03 -11.20
CA ILE A 161 -6.78 5.04 -11.85
C ILE A 161 -8.05 4.37 -12.39
N PHE A 162 -7.89 3.24 -13.08
CA PHE A 162 -9.01 2.53 -13.66
C PHE A 162 -9.91 1.87 -12.60
N ALA A 163 -9.32 1.36 -11.51
CA ALA A 163 -10.06 0.86 -10.36
C ALA A 163 -10.88 1.96 -9.67
N ALA A 164 -10.31 3.15 -9.48
CA ALA A 164 -11.02 4.30 -8.93
C ALA A 164 -12.21 4.71 -9.82
N ALA A 165 -12.01 4.77 -11.14
CA ALA A 165 -13.09 5.04 -12.09
C ALA A 165 -14.18 3.95 -12.04
N THR A 166 -13.78 2.69 -11.93
CA THR A 166 -14.70 1.54 -11.82
C THR A 166 -15.54 1.60 -10.54
N LEU A 167 -14.92 1.98 -9.42
CA LEU A 167 -15.63 2.18 -8.15
C LEU A 167 -16.72 3.26 -8.27
N VAL A 168 -16.41 4.39 -8.90
CA VAL A 168 -17.40 5.46 -9.13
C VAL A 168 -18.58 4.94 -9.96
N LEU A 169 -18.32 4.13 -10.98
CA LEU A 169 -19.38 3.57 -11.82
C LEU A 169 -20.22 2.49 -11.09
N ALA A 170 -19.63 1.75 -10.15
CA ALA A 170 -20.32 0.71 -9.38
C ALA A 170 -21.25 1.27 -8.27
N MET A 171 -21.07 2.53 -7.87
CA MET A 171 -21.77 3.17 -6.75
C MET A 171 -23.30 3.33 -6.87
N PRO A 172 -23.91 3.54 -8.05
CA PRO A 172 -25.37 3.61 -8.18
C PRO A 172 -26.05 2.32 -7.67
N ARG A 173 -27.06 2.44 -6.80
CA ARG A 173 -27.75 1.28 -6.19
C ARG A 173 -28.80 0.61 -7.07
N THR A 174 -29.30 1.31 -8.08
CA THR A 174 -30.42 0.86 -8.94
C THR A 174 -29.91 0.46 -10.33
N LEU A 175 -30.32 -0.71 -10.82
CA LEU A 175 -29.92 -1.24 -12.14
C LEU A 175 -30.64 -0.59 -13.33
N ASP A 176 -31.70 0.19 -13.13
CA ASP A 176 -32.55 0.71 -14.23
C ASP A 176 -31.80 1.54 -15.28
N ARG A 177 -30.75 2.28 -14.86
CA ARG A 177 -29.87 3.02 -15.78
C ARG A 177 -28.68 2.19 -16.30
N LEU A 178 -28.39 1.06 -15.66
CA LEU A 178 -27.27 0.17 -16.00
C LEU A 178 -27.58 -0.73 -17.20
N SER A 179 -28.86 -1.05 -17.48
CA SER A 179 -29.25 -1.84 -18.65
C SER A 179 -28.84 -1.17 -19.98
N TRP A 180 -29.05 0.14 -20.10
CA TRP A 180 -28.64 0.91 -21.29
C TRP A 180 -27.12 1.04 -21.42
N LEU A 181 -26.40 1.13 -20.29
CA LEU A 181 -24.95 1.11 -20.30
C LEU A 181 -24.40 -0.24 -20.79
N GLY A 182 -25.03 -1.35 -20.42
CA GLY A 182 -24.69 -2.68 -20.95
C GLY A 182 -24.78 -2.74 -22.47
N LEU A 183 -25.84 -2.18 -23.06
CA LEU A 183 -26.00 -2.09 -24.53
C LEU A 183 -24.93 -1.22 -25.20
N LEU A 184 -24.52 -0.13 -24.56
CA LEU A 184 -23.41 0.68 -25.03
C LEU A 184 -22.08 -0.12 -24.96
N SER A 185 -21.89 -0.90 -23.90
CA SER A 185 -20.72 -1.76 -23.68
C SER A 185 -20.53 -2.74 -24.84
N VAL A 186 -21.57 -3.49 -25.20
CA VAL A 186 -21.52 -4.47 -26.30
C VAL A 186 -21.27 -3.81 -27.66
N ALA A 187 -21.86 -2.65 -27.92
CA ALA A 187 -21.66 -1.92 -29.16
C ALA A 187 -20.19 -1.48 -29.31
N LEU A 188 -19.59 -0.97 -28.23
CA LEU A 188 -18.19 -0.53 -28.21
C LEU A 188 -17.21 -1.67 -28.41
N ILE A 189 -17.37 -2.80 -27.71
CA ILE A 189 -16.44 -3.93 -27.86
C ILE A 189 -16.60 -4.63 -29.21
N THR A 190 -17.82 -4.74 -29.74
CA THR A 190 -18.06 -5.27 -31.09
C THR A 190 -17.42 -4.37 -32.16
N LEU A 191 -17.53 -3.05 -32.00
CA LEU A 191 -16.88 -2.08 -32.87
C LEU A 191 -15.36 -2.17 -32.77
N ALA A 192 -14.80 -2.24 -31.56
CA ALA A 192 -13.36 -2.40 -31.34
C ALA A 192 -12.84 -3.70 -31.98
N GLY A 193 -13.56 -4.81 -31.83
CA GLY A 193 -13.22 -6.10 -32.45
C GLY A 193 -13.27 -6.04 -33.98
N THR A 194 -14.30 -5.40 -34.54
CA THR A 194 -14.42 -5.18 -35.99
C THR A 194 -13.26 -4.33 -36.53
N LEU A 195 -12.93 -3.24 -35.85
CA LEU A 195 -11.81 -2.38 -36.23
C LEU A 195 -10.46 -3.09 -36.09
N ALA A 196 -10.30 -3.95 -35.08
CA ALA A 196 -9.10 -4.77 -34.92
C ALA A 196 -8.93 -5.75 -36.09
N MET A 197 -10.00 -6.40 -36.54
CA MET A 197 -9.99 -7.28 -37.72
C MET A 197 -9.61 -6.53 -38.99
N ILE A 198 -10.23 -5.36 -39.22
CA ILE A 198 -9.88 -4.49 -40.37
C ILE A 198 -8.40 -4.09 -40.30
N ALA A 199 -7.94 -3.62 -39.13
CA ALA A 199 -6.57 -3.18 -38.90
C ALA A 199 -5.53 -4.28 -39.13
N ALA A 200 -5.82 -5.51 -38.71
CA ALA A 200 -4.98 -6.67 -39.00
C ALA A 200 -4.93 -6.96 -40.50
N GLY A 201 -6.09 -6.90 -41.18
CA GLY A 201 -6.19 -7.13 -42.63
C GLY A 201 -5.38 -6.14 -43.48
N ILE A 202 -5.37 -4.86 -43.10
CA ILE A 202 -4.58 -3.83 -43.79
C ILE A 202 -3.10 -3.80 -43.37
N ASN A 203 -2.74 -4.39 -42.22
CA ASN A 203 -1.36 -4.45 -41.72
C ASN A 203 -0.94 -5.89 -41.34
N PRO A 204 -0.87 -6.81 -42.31
CA PRO A 204 -0.48 -8.18 -42.01
C PRO A 204 0.99 -8.29 -41.56
N THR A 205 1.27 -9.14 -40.58
CA THR A 205 2.63 -9.41 -40.10
C THR A 205 3.45 -10.09 -41.21
N LYS A 206 4.66 -9.57 -41.48
CA LYS A 206 5.58 -10.15 -42.46
C LYS A 206 6.21 -11.43 -41.91
N GLY A 207 6.26 -12.49 -42.72
CA GLY A 207 6.82 -13.78 -42.30
C GLY A 207 5.96 -14.57 -41.31
N ARG A 208 4.68 -14.19 -41.13
CA ARG A 208 3.74 -14.89 -40.27
C ARG A 208 3.58 -16.36 -40.67
N THR A 209 3.53 -17.25 -39.68
CA THR A 209 3.21 -18.66 -39.93
C THR A 209 1.75 -18.94 -39.62
N ILE A 210 1.10 -19.69 -40.51
CA ILE A 210 -0.30 -20.08 -40.37
C ILE A 210 -0.33 -21.60 -40.41
N SER A 211 -0.77 -22.20 -39.32
CA SER A 211 -0.78 -23.65 -39.17
C SER A 211 -2.20 -24.16 -38.98
N ALA A 212 -2.57 -25.17 -39.77
CA ALA A 212 -3.85 -25.86 -39.60
C ALA A 212 -3.91 -26.59 -38.24
N THR A 213 -2.79 -27.19 -37.84
CA THR A 213 -2.58 -27.83 -36.53
C THR A 213 -1.19 -27.50 -36.02
N VAL A 214 -1.05 -27.33 -34.71
CA VAL A 214 0.24 -27.08 -34.03
C VAL A 214 0.43 -28.18 -32.99
N SER A 215 1.58 -28.86 -33.03
CA SER A 215 1.96 -29.80 -31.97
C SER A 215 2.35 -28.99 -30.73
N THR A 216 1.68 -29.24 -29.61
CA THR A 216 1.82 -28.42 -28.40
C THR A 216 1.78 -29.27 -27.14
N ASP A 217 2.28 -28.72 -26.04
CA ASP A 217 2.26 -29.42 -24.75
C ASP A 217 0.87 -29.35 -24.09
N PHE A 218 0.69 -30.14 -23.02
CA PHE A 218 -0.58 -30.18 -22.31
C PHE A 218 -1.00 -28.80 -21.76
N TYR A 219 -0.06 -27.96 -21.34
CA TYR A 219 -0.35 -26.66 -20.73
C TYR A 219 -0.89 -25.66 -21.76
N GLN A 220 -0.23 -25.55 -22.90
CA GLN A 220 -0.64 -24.68 -24.00
C GLN A 220 -1.93 -25.17 -24.66
N ALA A 221 -2.10 -26.49 -24.82
CA ALA A 221 -3.36 -27.07 -25.28
C ALA A 221 -4.53 -26.71 -24.35
N PHE A 222 -4.31 -26.76 -23.03
CA PHE A 222 -5.38 -26.46 -22.08
C PHE A 222 -5.70 -24.97 -21.99
N LEU A 223 -4.71 -24.07 -22.15
CA LEU A 223 -4.96 -22.64 -22.32
C LEU A 223 -5.89 -22.35 -23.50
N ALA A 224 -5.70 -23.08 -24.61
CA ALA A 224 -6.55 -22.95 -25.79
C ALA A 224 -8.01 -23.35 -25.52
N ILE A 225 -8.27 -24.17 -24.50
CA ILE A 225 -9.61 -24.54 -24.01
C ILE A 225 -10.14 -23.50 -23.02
N THR A 226 -9.34 -23.06 -22.05
CA THR A 226 -9.82 -22.16 -20.97
C THR A 226 -10.17 -20.76 -21.48
N ASN A 227 -9.51 -20.27 -22.52
CA ASN A 227 -9.81 -18.96 -23.13
C ASN A 227 -11.25 -18.90 -23.70
N PRO A 228 -11.68 -19.83 -24.56
CA PRO A 228 -13.09 -19.95 -24.96
C PRO A 228 -14.06 -20.20 -23.79
N VAL A 229 -13.69 -21.04 -22.81
CA VAL A 229 -14.52 -21.29 -21.61
C VAL A 229 -14.83 -19.98 -20.89
N PHE A 230 -13.85 -19.09 -20.72
CA PHE A 230 -14.08 -17.77 -20.14
C PHE A 230 -14.92 -16.88 -21.07
N SER A 231 -14.67 -16.93 -22.39
CA SER A 231 -15.35 -16.08 -23.37
C SER A 231 -16.84 -16.37 -23.50
N TYR A 232 -17.29 -17.57 -23.14
CA TYR A 232 -18.71 -17.94 -23.06
C TYR A 232 -19.29 -17.85 -21.64
N ALA A 233 -18.57 -17.29 -20.69
CA ALA A 233 -19.04 -17.20 -19.31
C ALA A 233 -20.06 -16.06 -19.15
N GLY A 234 -21.33 -16.43 -18.94
CA GLY A 234 -22.41 -15.48 -18.62
C GLY A 234 -23.62 -16.11 -17.92
N HIS A 235 -23.72 -17.43 -17.90
CA HIS A 235 -24.86 -18.19 -17.36
C HIS A 235 -25.16 -17.90 -15.89
N PHE A 236 -24.17 -17.48 -15.09
CA PHE A 236 -24.37 -17.11 -13.69
C PHE A 236 -25.38 -15.95 -13.51
N MET A 237 -25.58 -15.12 -14.54
CA MET A 237 -26.55 -14.02 -14.57
C MET A 237 -27.90 -14.39 -15.18
N PHE A 238 -28.04 -15.57 -15.80
CA PHE A 238 -29.24 -15.90 -16.58
C PHE A 238 -30.50 -15.96 -15.72
N PHE A 239 -30.45 -16.53 -14.50
CA PHE A 239 -31.61 -16.53 -13.60
C PHE A 239 -32.09 -15.12 -13.27
N VAL A 240 -31.16 -14.18 -13.09
CA VAL A 240 -31.49 -12.76 -12.81
C VAL A 240 -32.15 -12.14 -14.04
N LEU A 241 -31.53 -12.27 -15.21
CA LEU A 241 -32.04 -11.68 -16.46
C LEU A 241 -33.39 -12.25 -16.89
N ILE A 242 -33.58 -13.57 -16.75
CA ILE A 242 -34.83 -14.25 -17.09
C ILE A 242 -35.96 -13.85 -16.11
N SER A 243 -35.64 -13.61 -14.83
CA SER A 243 -36.62 -13.15 -13.85
C SER A 243 -37.21 -11.77 -14.16
N GLU A 244 -36.49 -10.94 -14.92
CA GLU A 244 -36.93 -9.61 -15.33
C GLU A 244 -37.71 -9.62 -16.67
N MET A 245 -37.86 -10.79 -17.31
CA MET A 245 -38.61 -10.93 -18.55
C MET A 245 -40.12 -10.85 -18.31
N ARG A 246 -40.81 -10.14 -19.21
CA ARG A 246 -42.28 -10.15 -19.28
C ARG A 246 -42.86 -11.56 -19.49
N LYS A 247 -42.18 -12.36 -20.31
CA LYS A 247 -42.54 -13.74 -20.66
C LYS A 247 -41.30 -14.64 -20.55
N PRO A 248 -41.03 -15.23 -19.38
CA PRO A 248 -39.86 -16.09 -19.16
C PRO A 248 -39.79 -17.30 -20.11
N GLU A 249 -40.91 -17.75 -20.67
CA GLU A 249 -40.98 -18.86 -21.63
C GLU A 249 -40.24 -18.55 -22.94
N ASP A 250 -40.07 -17.27 -23.26
CA ASP A 250 -39.31 -16.81 -24.41
C ASP A 250 -37.78 -16.79 -24.17
N ALA A 251 -37.30 -17.15 -22.97
CA ALA A 251 -35.88 -17.10 -22.61
C ALA A 251 -34.97 -17.89 -23.57
N MET A 252 -35.45 -19.01 -24.11
CA MET A 252 -34.67 -19.76 -25.10
C MET A 252 -34.48 -19.00 -26.42
N LYS A 253 -35.42 -18.13 -26.83
CA LYS A 253 -35.23 -17.27 -28.01
C LYS A 253 -34.07 -16.31 -27.79
N ALA A 254 -33.96 -15.78 -26.57
CA ALA A 254 -32.84 -14.92 -26.19
C ALA A 254 -31.51 -15.70 -26.16
N ALA A 255 -31.50 -16.91 -25.60
CA ALA A 255 -30.30 -17.77 -25.57
C ALA A 255 -29.83 -18.19 -26.97
N TRP A 256 -30.75 -18.52 -27.89
CA TRP A 256 -30.41 -18.81 -29.29
C TRP A 256 -29.78 -17.61 -30.00
N CYS A 257 -30.36 -16.42 -29.84
CA CYS A 257 -29.84 -15.18 -30.41
C CYS A 257 -28.43 -14.87 -29.88
N LEU A 258 -28.26 -14.95 -28.56
CA LEU A 258 -26.97 -14.80 -27.89
C LEU A 258 -25.92 -15.74 -28.44
N GLN A 259 -26.17 -17.06 -28.38
CA GLN A 259 -25.14 -18.04 -28.69
C GLN A 259 -24.80 -18.02 -30.19
N GLY A 260 -25.81 -17.84 -31.05
CA GLY A 260 -25.60 -17.71 -32.48
C GLY A 260 -24.68 -16.53 -32.81
N PHE A 261 -24.99 -15.35 -32.27
CA PHE A 261 -24.17 -14.15 -32.46
C PHE A 261 -22.76 -14.32 -31.89
N ALA A 262 -22.63 -14.72 -30.62
CA ALA A 262 -21.34 -14.83 -29.94
C ALA A 262 -20.42 -15.86 -30.63
N THR A 263 -20.93 -17.05 -30.94
CA THR A 263 -20.13 -18.11 -31.59
C THR A 263 -19.63 -17.68 -32.96
N VAL A 264 -20.51 -17.11 -33.79
CA VAL A 264 -20.14 -16.64 -35.13
C VAL A 264 -19.10 -15.53 -35.04
N PHE A 265 -19.36 -14.52 -34.20
CA PHE A 265 -18.45 -13.39 -34.04
C PHE A 265 -17.08 -13.82 -33.49
N TYR A 266 -17.05 -14.73 -32.52
CA TYR A 266 -15.83 -15.27 -31.92
C TYR A 266 -14.98 -16.05 -32.92
N ILE A 267 -15.59 -16.91 -33.74
CA ILE A 267 -14.87 -17.64 -34.79
C ILE A 267 -14.29 -16.66 -35.82
N ILE A 268 -15.10 -15.72 -36.31
CA ILE A 268 -14.65 -14.72 -37.29
C ILE A 268 -13.51 -13.88 -36.71
N PHE A 269 -13.67 -13.34 -35.50
CA PHE A 269 -12.66 -12.54 -34.82
C PHE A 269 -11.36 -13.31 -34.63
N ALA A 270 -11.43 -14.54 -34.11
CA ALA A 270 -10.27 -15.36 -33.83
C ALA A 270 -9.50 -15.70 -35.12
N VAL A 271 -10.21 -16.16 -36.15
CA VAL A 271 -9.62 -16.57 -37.44
C VAL A 271 -9.03 -15.36 -38.18
N VAL A 272 -9.77 -14.26 -38.31
CA VAL A 272 -9.29 -13.09 -39.06
C VAL A 272 -8.03 -12.52 -38.45
N ILE A 273 -8.00 -12.31 -37.13
CA ILE A 273 -6.79 -11.83 -36.45
C ILE A 273 -5.63 -12.82 -36.64
N TYR A 274 -5.84 -14.11 -36.40
CA TYR A 274 -4.78 -15.11 -36.53
C TYR A 274 -4.24 -15.24 -37.96
N VAL A 275 -5.10 -15.20 -38.99
CA VAL A 275 -4.66 -15.30 -40.40
C VAL A 275 -3.78 -14.12 -40.81
N TYR A 276 -4.02 -12.92 -40.28
CA TYR A 276 -3.24 -11.74 -40.62
C TYR A 276 -2.03 -11.48 -39.70
N ILE A 277 -2.07 -11.94 -38.45
CA ILE A 277 -0.98 -11.76 -37.47
C ILE A 277 -0.06 -12.98 -37.39
N GLY A 278 -0.62 -14.20 -37.40
CA GLY A 278 0.08 -15.48 -37.29
C GLY A 278 0.30 -15.98 -35.86
N ASP A 279 1.30 -16.84 -35.72
CA ASP A 279 1.78 -17.48 -34.48
C ASP A 279 2.23 -16.50 -33.39
N THR A 280 2.55 -15.26 -33.75
CA THR A 280 3.00 -14.21 -32.82
C THR A 280 1.86 -13.40 -32.18
N VAL A 281 0.61 -13.79 -32.42
CA VAL A 281 -0.55 -13.09 -31.84
C VAL A 281 -0.48 -13.09 -30.31
N GLN A 282 -0.73 -11.92 -29.72
CA GLN A 282 -0.66 -11.67 -28.30
C GLN A 282 -2.05 -11.80 -27.67
N SER A 283 -2.09 -11.87 -26.35
CA SER A 283 -3.32 -11.94 -25.57
C SER A 283 -3.26 -10.87 -24.47
N PRO A 284 -4.07 -9.80 -24.54
CA PRO A 284 -5.13 -9.52 -25.51
C PRO A 284 -4.64 -9.25 -26.95
N ALA A 285 -5.44 -9.66 -27.93
CA ALA A 285 -5.14 -9.55 -29.36
C ALA A 285 -4.90 -8.12 -29.87
N LEU A 286 -5.40 -7.10 -29.16
CA LEU A 286 -5.21 -5.70 -29.54
C LEU A 286 -3.75 -5.26 -29.48
N PHE A 287 -2.91 -5.94 -28.68
CA PHE A 287 -1.47 -5.67 -28.65
C PHE A 287 -0.73 -6.11 -29.90
N SER A 288 -1.31 -7.02 -30.69
CA SER A 288 -0.71 -7.47 -31.96
C SER A 288 -0.84 -6.47 -33.10
N LEU A 289 -1.62 -5.41 -32.91
CA LEU A 289 -1.84 -4.41 -33.94
C LEU A 289 -0.72 -3.37 -33.96
N PRO A 290 -0.44 -2.73 -35.10
CA PRO A 290 0.49 -1.60 -35.16
C PRO A 290 0.07 -0.47 -34.20
N PRO A 291 1.01 0.33 -33.67
CA PRO A 291 0.75 1.28 -32.58
C PRO A 291 -0.45 2.22 -32.81
N LYS A 292 -0.64 2.72 -34.04
CA LYS A 292 -1.79 3.58 -34.39
C LYS A 292 -3.13 2.84 -34.21
N TRP A 293 -3.23 1.62 -34.73
CA TRP A 293 -4.45 0.82 -34.68
C TRP A 293 -4.69 0.21 -33.30
N ALA A 294 -3.62 -0.17 -32.60
CA ALA A 294 -3.70 -0.57 -31.20
C ALA A 294 -4.33 0.55 -30.36
N LYS A 295 -3.88 1.80 -30.49
CA LYS A 295 -4.45 2.94 -29.76
C LYS A 295 -5.93 3.18 -30.09
N VAL A 296 -6.31 3.13 -31.37
CA VAL A 296 -7.71 3.33 -31.78
C VAL A 296 -8.62 2.26 -31.17
N THR A 297 -8.24 0.99 -31.31
CA THR A 297 -9.03 -0.14 -30.81
C THR A 297 -9.08 -0.19 -29.28
N TRP A 298 -7.96 0.06 -28.59
CA TRP A 298 -7.92 0.20 -27.14
C TRP A 298 -8.77 1.38 -26.64
N GLY A 299 -8.72 2.52 -27.33
CA GLY A 299 -9.53 3.70 -26.98
C GLY A 299 -11.03 3.44 -27.10
N ILE A 300 -11.47 2.70 -28.11
CA ILE A 300 -12.88 2.34 -28.31
C ILE A 300 -13.31 1.24 -27.33
N ALA A 301 -12.43 0.30 -26.99
CA ALA A 301 -12.73 -0.77 -26.03
C ALA A 301 -12.72 -0.30 -24.56
N LEU A 302 -11.98 0.77 -24.24
CA LEU A 302 -11.79 1.28 -22.87
C LEU A 302 -13.11 1.51 -22.10
N PRO A 303 -14.15 2.17 -22.66
CA PRO A 303 -15.38 2.39 -21.94
C PRO A 303 -16.18 1.09 -21.72
N ASN A 304 -16.06 0.09 -22.61
CA ASN A 304 -16.64 -1.24 -22.35
C ASN A 304 -16.02 -1.87 -21.10
N PHE A 305 -14.69 -1.84 -20.95
CA PHE A 305 -14.05 -2.42 -19.76
C PHE A 305 -14.50 -1.71 -18.48
N LEU A 306 -14.67 -0.39 -18.55
CA LEU A 306 -15.13 0.40 -17.41
C LEU A 306 -16.57 0.04 -17.03
N ILE A 307 -17.46 -0.06 -18.03
CA ILE A 307 -18.87 -0.40 -17.83
C ILE A 307 -19.03 -1.82 -17.31
N ALA A 308 -18.40 -2.81 -17.96
CA ALA A 308 -18.45 -4.20 -17.54
C ALA A 308 -17.84 -4.40 -16.14
N GLY A 309 -16.70 -3.77 -15.85
CA GLY A 309 -16.09 -3.82 -14.51
C GLY A 309 -17.00 -3.26 -13.42
N GLY A 310 -17.68 -2.13 -13.70
CA GLY A 310 -18.64 -1.52 -12.80
C GLY A 310 -19.86 -2.42 -12.55
N LEU A 311 -20.40 -3.05 -13.59
CA LEU A 311 -21.52 -4.00 -13.51
C LEU A 311 -21.20 -5.23 -12.66
N TYR A 312 -20.01 -5.80 -12.83
CA TYR A 312 -19.55 -6.95 -12.06
C TYR A 312 -19.34 -6.61 -10.58
N SER A 313 -18.67 -5.49 -10.29
CA SER A 313 -18.48 -5.01 -8.91
C SER A 313 -19.81 -4.67 -8.23
N HIS A 314 -20.72 -4.04 -8.97
CA HIS A 314 -22.08 -3.77 -8.50
C HIS A 314 -22.82 -5.08 -8.18
N THR A 315 -22.75 -6.08 -9.05
CA THR A 315 -23.40 -7.38 -8.84
C THR A 315 -22.88 -8.08 -7.58
N ALA A 316 -21.55 -8.12 -7.40
CA ALA A 316 -20.92 -8.66 -6.20
C ALA A 316 -21.41 -7.95 -4.93
N ALA A 317 -21.39 -6.61 -4.91
CA ALA A 317 -21.84 -5.81 -3.77
C ALA A 317 -23.35 -6.01 -3.49
N LYS A 318 -24.18 -6.06 -4.54
CA LYS A 318 -25.63 -6.22 -4.45
C LYS A 318 -26.03 -7.56 -3.83
N LEU A 319 -25.40 -8.66 -4.26
CA LEU A 319 -25.70 -10.00 -3.72
C LEU A 319 -25.44 -10.05 -2.21
N VAL A 320 -24.32 -9.49 -1.76
CA VAL A 320 -23.96 -9.42 -0.34
C VAL A 320 -24.89 -8.47 0.43
N PHE A 321 -25.17 -7.29 -0.13
CA PHE A 321 -26.03 -6.29 0.50
C PHE A 321 -27.46 -6.82 0.71
N VAL A 322 -28.06 -7.43 -0.31
CA VAL A 322 -29.40 -8.03 -0.23
C VAL A 322 -29.40 -9.22 0.73
N ARG A 323 -28.32 -9.99 0.84
CA ARG A 323 -28.22 -11.08 1.82
C ARG A 323 -28.33 -10.58 3.26
N PHE A 324 -27.62 -9.51 3.61
CA PHE A 324 -27.66 -8.95 4.96
C PHE A 324 -28.94 -8.17 5.27
N PHE A 325 -29.53 -7.51 4.27
CA PHE A 325 -30.60 -6.53 4.49
C PHE A 325 -31.98 -6.92 3.91
N ARG A 326 -32.16 -8.16 3.43
CA ARG A 326 -33.34 -8.65 2.68
C ARG A 326 -34.71 -8.25 3.24
N HIS A 327 -34.82 -8.10 4.56
CA HIS A 327 -36.07 -7.76 5.27
C HIS A 327 -36.00 -6.44 6.04
N SER A 328 -35.10 -5.53 5.64
CA SER A 328 -34.87 -4.27 6.35
C SER A 328 -35.22 -3.05 5.49
N ARG A 329 -35.50 -1.92 6.16
CA ARG A 329 -35.72 -0.62 5.49
C ARG A 329 -34.53 -0.12 4.64
N HIS A 330 -33.33 -0.67 4.84
CA HIS A 330 -32.10 -0.22 4.20
C HIS A 330 -32.02 -0.57 2.70
N VAL A 331 -32.78 -1.58 2.26
CA VAL A 331 -32.90 -1.97 0.84
C VAL A 331 -33.74 -0.96 0.06
N TYR A 332 -34.80 -0.45 0.67
CA TYR A 332 -35.81 0.36 -0.02
C TYR A 332 -35.72 1.87 0.24
N LYS A 333 -35.04 2.31 1.31
CA LYS A 333 -34.92 3.73 1.68
C LYS A 333 -33.47 4.22 1.74
N HIS A 334 -33.25 5.48 1.36
CA HIS A 334 -31.97 6.16 1.53
C HIS A 334 -31.68 6.40 3.02
N THR A 335 -30.96 5.47 3.62
CA THR A 335 -30.48 5.53 4.99
C THR A 335 -28.96 5.69 5.00
N VAL A 336 -28.42 6.37 6.02
CA VAL A 336 -26.97 6.52 6.20
C VAL A 336 -26.30 5.15 6.28
N LEU A 337 -26.79 4.26 7.16
CA LEU A 337 -26.27 2.90 7.29
C LEU A 337 -26.29 2.13 5.96
N GLY A 338 -27.39 2.20 5.20
CA GLY A 338 -27.51 1.52 3.91
C GLY A 338 -26.52 2.06 2.87
N TRP A 339 -26.31 3.38 2.81
CA TRP A 339 -25.29 3.97 1.92
C TRP A 339 -23.88 3.64 2.38
N THR A 340 -23.58 3.70 3.69
CA THR A 340 -22.26 3.36 4.22
C THR A 340 -21.89 1.91 3.91
N VAL A 341 -22.77 0.96 4.21
CA VAL A 341 -22.49 -0.46 3.93
C VAL A 341 -22.40 -0.71 2.43
N TRP A 342 -23.27 -0.09 1.62
CA TRP A 342 -23.19 -0.19 0.16
C TRP A 342 -21.83 0.28 -0.39
N THR A 343 -21.40 1.48 0.01
CA THR A 343 -20.11 2.05 -0.42
C THR A 343 -18.94 1.19 0.01
N VAL A 344 -18.97 0.65 1.24
CA VAL A 344 -17.94 -0.27 1.73
C VAL A 344 -17.92 -1.56 0.91
N LEU A 345 -19.08 -2.14 0.58
CA LEU A 345 -19.15 -3.35 -0.24
C LEU A 345 -18.61 -3.14 -1.66
N CYS A 346 -18.96 -2.01 -2.31
CA CYS A 346 -18.40 -1.66 -3.61
C CYS A 346 -16.88 -1.46 -3.54
N LEU A 347 -16.40 -0.76 -2.51
CA LEU A 347 -14.97 -0.53 -2.29
C LEU A 347 -14.23 -1.87 -2.10
N VAL A 348 -14.76 -2.77 -1.28
CA VAL A 348 -14.17 -4.09 -1.03
C VAL A 348 -14.15 -4.93 -2.31
N ALA A 349 -15.25 -4.95 -3.08
CA ALA A 349 -15.31 -5.70 -4.34
C ALA A 349 -14.24 -5.22 -5.34
N VAL A 350 -14.11 -3.90 -5.54
CA VAL A 350 -13.10 -3.31 -6.43
C VAL A 350 -11.69 -3.51 -5.88
N ALA A 351 -11.47 -3.40 -4.57
CA ALA A 351 -10.17 -3.62 -3.95
C ALA A 351 -9.68 -5.06 -4.10
N LEU A 352 -10.58 -6.05 -3.90
CA LEU A 352 -10.26 -7.46 -4.13
C LEU A 352 -9.95 -7.74 -5.61
N ALA A 353 -10.72 -7.15 -6.53
CA ALA A 353 -10.46 -7.23 -7.96
C ALA A 353 -9.12 -6.60 -8.36
N PHE A 354 -8.76 -5.47 -7.74
CA PHE A 354 -7.48 -4.80 -7.91
C PHE A 354 -6.32 -5.67 -7.45
N ILE A 355 -6.41 -6.27 -6.25
CA ILE A 355 -5.41 -7.21 -5.73
C ILE A 355 -5.25 -8.40 -6.67
N LEU A 356 -6.35 -8.94 -7.19
CA LEU A 356 -6.33 -10.06 -8.12
C LEU A 356 -5.63 -9.69 -9.44
N ALA A 357 -5.93 -8.51 -10.00
CA ALA A 357 -5.32 -8.02 -11.24
C ALA A 357 -3.81 -7.75 -11.10
N ILE A 358 -3.37 -7.35 -9.90
CA ILE A 358 -1.94 -7.24 -9.56
C ILE A 358 -1.31 -8.63 -9.49
N SER A 359 -1.94 -9.54 -8.74
CA SER A 359 -1.37 -10.86 -8.46
C SER A 359 -1.24 -11.75 -9.70
N VAL A 360 -1.98 -11.48 -10.77
CA VAL A 360 -1.88 -12.19 -12.05
C VAL A 360 -1.98 -11.18 -13.20
N PRO A 361 -0.90 -10.46 -13.54
CA PRO A 361 -0.93 -9.37 -14.50
C PRO A 361 -0.84 -9.85 -15.97
N ILE A 362 -1.01 -11.16 -16.19
CA ILE A 362 -1.10 -11.78 -17.51
C ILE A 362 -2.56 -12.09 -17.80
N PHE A 363 -3.10 -11.42 -18.81
CA PHE A 363 -4.53 -11.45 -19.15
C PHE A 363 -5.08 -12.88 -19.31
N SER A 364 -4.45 -13.70 -20.15
CA SER A 364 -4.87 -15.08 -20.42
C SER A 364 -4.81 -15.97 -19.17
N TYR A 365 -3.89 -15.72 -18.25
CA TYR A 365 -3.75 -16.52 -17.02
C TYR A 365 -4.82 -16.13 -16.00
N LEU A 366 -5.11 -14.84 -15.87
CA LEU A 366 -6.16 -14.31 -15.00
C LEU A 366 -7.55 -14.80 -15.43
N ILE A 367 -7.86 -14.73 -16.73
CA ILE A 367 -9.13 -15.26 -17.23
C ILE A 367 -9.15 -16.79 -17.20
N GLY A 368 -7.99 -17.44 -17.40
CA GLY A 368 -7.87 -18.90 -17.37
C GLY A 368 -8.19 -19.49 -15.99
N ILE A 369 -7.61 -18.95 -14.93
CA ILE A 369 -7.91 -19.41 -13.55
C ILE A 369 -9.36 -19.12 -13.16
N SER A 370 -9.90 -17.99 -13.61
CA SER A 370 -11.31 -17.62 -13.39
C SER A 370 -12.26 -18.57 -14.12
N ALA A 371 -11.93 -18.94 -15.36
CA ALA A 371 -12.68 -19.93 -16.13
C ALA A 371 -12.64 -21.30 -15.50
N ALA A 372 -11.47 -21.76 -15.08
CA ALA A 372 -11.29 -23.06 -14.47
C ALA A 372 -12.09 -23.18 -13.16
N LEU A 373 -12.00 -22.21 -12.26
CA LEU A 373 -12.66 -22.32 -10.96
C LEU A 373 -14.17 -22.09 -11.00
N PHE A 374 -14.66 -21.26 -11.93
CA PHE A 374 -16.05 -20.79 -11.89
C PHE A 374 -16.82 -21.04 -13.18
N ALA A 375 -16.34 -20.58 -14.34
CA ALA A 375 -17.08 -20.76 -15.60
C ALA A 375 -17.28 -22.25 -15.96
N SER A 376 -16.30 -23.09 -15.62
CA SER A 376 -16.38 -24.54 -15.73
C SER A 376 -17.62 -25.13 -15.03
N TRP A 377 -18.06 -24.52 -13.92
CA TRP A 377 -19.24 -24.92 -13.17
C TRP A 377 -20.49 -24.15 -13.58
N TYR A 378 -20.45 -22.81 -13.54
CA TYR A 378 -21.63 -21.97 -13.77
C TYR A 378 -22.17 -22.02 -15.20
N THR A 379 -21.27 -22.14 -16.19
CA THR A 379 -21.67 -22.27 -17.58
C THR A 379 -21.88 -23.73 -17.94
N TYR A 380 -20.96 -24.61 -17.55
CA TYR A 380 -20.94 -25.98 -18.06
C TYR A 380 -21.43 -27.02 -17.03
N GLY A 381 -20.68 -27.23 -15.95
CA GLY A 381 -20.86 -28.39 -15.07
C GLY A 381 -22.20 -28.45 -14.32
N ILE A 382 -22.67 -27.32 -13.79
CA ILE A 382 -23.84 -27.30 -12.90
C ILE A 382 -25.15 -27.64 -13.62
N ALA A 383 -25.20 -27.38 -14.93
CA ALA A 383 -26.38 -27.64 -15.75
C ALA A 383 -26.79 -29.12 -15.74
N GLY A 384 -25.83 -30.04 -15.62
CA GLY A 384 -26.12 -31.47 -15.46
C GLY A 384 -26.88 -31.77 -14.17
N PHE A 385 -26.58 -31.06 -13.07
CA PHE A 385 -27.32 -31.20 -11.81
C PHE A 385 -28.76 -30.68 -11.92
N PHE A 386 -28.99 -29.59 -12.66
CA PHE A 386 -30.35 -29.08 -12.88
C PHE A 386 -31.27 -30.14 -13.49
N TRP A 387 -30.81 -30.81 -14.55
CA TRP A 387 -31.61 -31.86 -15.20
C TRP A 387 -31.81 -33.08 -14.31
N LEU A 388 -30.76 -33.53 -13.60
CA LEU A 388 -30.85 -34.68 -12.70
C LEU A 388 -31.82 -34.43 -11.55
N HIS A 389 -31.74 -33.25 -10.93
CA HIS A 389 -32.63 -32.85 -9.85
C HIS A 389 -34.09 -32.84 -10.32
N ASP A 390 -34.41 -32.09 -11.39
CA ASP A 390 -35.78 -31.97 -11.88
C ASP A 390 -36.36 -33.32 -12.32
N THR A 391 -35.55 -34.16 -12.97
CA THR A 391 -36.02 -35.49 -13.38
C THR A 391 -36.34 -36.36 -12.17
N VAL A 392 -35.54 -36.30 -11.10
CA VAL A 392 -35.82 -37.06 -9.88
C VAL A 392 -37.01 -36.49 -9.12
N GLU A 393 -37.15 -35.17 -9.06
CA GLU A 393 -38.25 -34.48 -8.38
C GLU A 393 -39.61 -34.78 -9.04
N PHE A 394 -39.70 -34.65 -10.37
CA PHE A 394 -40.97 -34.80 -11.10
C PHE A 394 -41.27 -36.24 -11.55
N GLU A 395 -40.26 -37.06 -11.85
CA GLU A 395 -40.45 -38.42 -12.39
C GLU A 395 -39.90 -39.54 -11.47
N GLY A 396 -39.34 -39.18 -10.31
CA GLY A 396 -38.67 -40.12 -9.42
C GLY A 396 -37.39 -40.71 -10.03
N ARG A 397 -36.75 -41.63 -9.29
CA ARG A 397 -35.54 -42.34 -9.79
C ARG A 397 -35.77 -43.18 -11.04
N ILE A 398 -37.03 -43.45 -11.39
CA ILE A 398 -37.41 -44.18 -12.61
C ILE A 398 -37.23 -43.30 -13.85
N GLY A 399 -37.46 -41.98 -13.75
CA GLY A 399 -37.25 -41.04 -14.86
C GLY A 399 -35.82 -41.08 -15.41
N LEU A 400 -34.82 -41.21 -14.50
CA LEU A 400 -33.41 -41.37 -14.89
C LEU A 400 -33.17 -42.61 -15.77
N LYS A 401 -33.85 -43.73 -15.48
CA LYS A 401 -33.75 -44.96 -16.26
C LYS A 401 -34.52 -44.88 -17.58
N ARG A 402 -35.60 -44.10 -17.64
CA ARG A 402 -36.40 -43.89 -18.86
C ARG A 402 -35.69 -43.05 -19.91
N ARG A 403 -34.79 -42.16 -19.50
CA ARG A 403 -34.06 -41.24 -20.38
C ARG A 403 -32.54 -41.46 -20.27
N PRO A 404 -32.02 -42.66 -20.61
CA PRO A 404 -30.62 -43.03 -20.35
C PRO A 404 -29.62 -42.15 -21.10
N VAL A 405 -29.97 -41.69 -22.31
CA VAL A 405 -29.12 -40.79 -23.10
C VAL A 405 -28.93 -39.44 -22.39
N MET A 406 -30.02 -38.82 -21.92
CA MET A 406 -29.93 -37.55 -21.20
C MET A 406 -29.27 -37.70 -19.83
N PHE A 407 -29.45 -38.85 -19.17
CA PHE A 407 -28.71 -39.16 -17.95
C PHE A 407 -27.20 -39.20 -18.21
N ILE A 408 -26.76 -39.93 -19.24
CA ILE A 408 -25.34 -40.00 -19.62
C ILE A 408 -24.80 -38.62 -19.99
N ILE A 409 -25.52 -37.85 -20.81
CA ILE A 409 -25.11 -36.49 -21.19
C ILE A 409 -25.00 -35.57 -19.97
N SER A 410 -25.93 -35.67 -19.01
CA SER A 410 -25.90 -34.86 -17.78
C SER A 410 -24.71 -35.23 -16.88
N ILE A 411 -24.40 -36.53 -16.76
CA ILE A 411 -23.21 -36.98 -16.04
C ILE A 411 -21.93 -36.52 -16.75
N LEU A 412 -21.86 -36.65 -18.08
CA LEU A 412 -20.73 -36.16 -18.87
C LEU A 412 -20.56 -34.64 -18.76
N THR A 413 -21.66 -33.89 -18.65
CA THR A 413 -21.65 -32.44 -18.42
C THR A 413 -20.98 -32.10 -17.08
N ILE A 414 -21.33 -32.82 -16.01
CA ILE A 414 -20.73 -32.66 -14.68
C ILE A 414 -19.25 -33.04 -14.70
N VAL A 415 -18.90 -34.18 -15.33
CA VAL A 415 -17.52 -34.66 -15.45
C VAL A 415 -16.68 -33.69 -16.28
N ALA A 416 -17.22 -33.12 -17.36
CA ALA A 416 -16.54 -32.12 -18.16
C ALA A 416 -16.26 -30.83 -17.35
N GLY A 417 -17.25 -30.34 -16.59
CA GLY A 417 -17.06 -29.21 -15.68
C GLY A 417 -15.98 -29.48 -14.63
N ALA A 418 -16.02 -30.65 -13.99
CA ALA A 418 -15.02 -31.08 -13.01
C ALA A 418 -13.62 -31.20 -13.63
N PHE A 419 -13.50 -31.79 -14.82
CA PHE A 419 -12.25 -31.91 -15.54
C PHE A 419 -11.67 -30.55 -15.92
N ILE A 420 -12.47 -29.64 -16.49
CA ILE A 420 -12.05 -28.27 -16.80
C ILE A 420 -11.60 -27.54 -15.54
N CYS A 421 -12.31 -27.75 -14.42
CA CYS A 421 -11.93 -27.17 -13.14
C CYS A 421 -10.58 -27.68 -12.63
N ILE A 422 -10.38 -29.00 -12.55
CA ILE A 422 -9.18 -29.59 -11.97
C ILE A 422 -7.97 -29.36 -12.89
N ALA A 423 -8.07 -29.73 -14.16
CA ALA A 423 -6.97 -29.59 -15.10
C ALA A 423 -6.67 -28.12 -15.40
N GLY A 424 -7.70 -27.28 -15.54
CA GLY A 424 -7.52 -25.84 -15.76
C GLY A 424 -6.85 -25.15 -14.58
N THR A 425 -7.25 -25.47 -13.36
CA THR A 425 -6.63 -24.91 -12.15
C THR A 425 -5.16 -25.34 -12.06
N TYR A 426 -4.86 -26.62 -12.30
CA TYR A 426 -3.48 -27.11 -12.32
C TYR A 426 -2.63 -26.38 -13.38
N VAL A 427 -3.14 -26.26 -14.61
CA VAL A 427 -2.43 -25.59 -15.71
C VAL A 427 -2.23 -24.11 -15.41
N SER A 428 -3.27 -23.38 -14.98
CA SER A 428 -3.14 -21.96 -14.64
C SER A 428 -2.15 -21.73 -13.50
N ILE A 429 -2.19 -22.53 -12.44
CA ILE A 429 -1.21 -22.43 -11.34
C ILE A 429 0.20 -22.70 -11.85
N LYS A 430 0.40 -23.74 -12.66
CA LYS A 430 1.72 -24.07 -13.21
C LYS A 430 2.27 -22.94 -14.08
N LEU A 431 1.46 -22.39 -14.97
CA LEU A 431 1.86 -21.28 -15.85
C LEU A 431 2.18 -20.00 -15.08
N ILE A 432 1.36 -19.65 -14.08
CA ILE A 432 1.64 -18.52 -13.18
C ILE A 432 2.96 -18.75 -12.44
N THR A 433 3.16 -19.96 -11.89
CA THR A 433 4.38 -20.30 -11.14
C THR A 433 5.62 -20.21 -12.03
N VAL A 434 5.54 -20.74 -13.26
CA VAL A 434 6.62 -20.64 -14.24
C VAL A 434 6.87 -19.17 -14.59
N ALA A 435 5.83 -18.38 -14.83
CA ALA A 435 5.98 -16.97 -15.19
C ALA A 435 6.62 -16.12 -14.08
N TYR A 436 6.36 -16.43 -12.80
CA TYR A 436 7.08 -15.83 -11.67
C TYR A 436 8.52 -16.35 -11.55
N ALA A 437 8.74 -17.64 -11.76
CA ALA A 437 10.08 -18.25 -11.67
C ALA A 437 11.02 -17.78 -12.79
N THR A 438 10.49 -17.47 -13.98
CA THR A 438 11.26 -16.96 -15.12
C THR A 438 11.34 -15.44 -15.17
N HIS A 439 10.86 -14.74 -14.14
CA HIS A 439 10.80 -13.26 -14.07
C HIS A 439 10.03 -12.60 -15.23
N ILE A 440 9.18 -13.35 -15.95
CA ILE A 440 8.23 -12.80 -16.92
C ILE A 440 7.19 -11.94 -16.18
N VAL A 441 6.80 -12.38 -14.98
CA VAL A 441 6.10 -11.55 -14.00
C VAL A 441 7.10 -11.14 -12.93
N PRO A 442 7.42 -9.85 -12.76
CA PRO A 442 8.33 -9.41 -11.71
C PRO A 442 7.74 -9.76 -10.33
N PHE A 443 8.57 -10.22 -9.38
CA PHE A 443 8.13 -10.35 -7.99
C PHE A 443 7.78 -8.95 -7.48
N GLU A 444 6.52 -8.70 -7.12
CA GLU A 444 6.04 -7.31 -6.93
C GLU A 444 6.52 -6.63 -5.64
N PHE A 445 7.22 -7.36 -4.76
CA PHE A 445 8.04 -6.70 -3.72
C PHE A 445 9.35 -6.12 -4.26
N GLU A 446 9.86 -6.64 -5.38
CA GLU A 446 11.00 -6.08 -6.14
C GLU A 446 10.52 -5.10 -7.22
N ALA A 447 9.31 -5.19 -7.76
CA ALA A 447 8.79 -4.18 -8.71
C ALA A 447 8.58 -2.78 -8.08
N ILE A 448 8.46 -2.71 -6.75
CA ILE A 448 8.48 -1.44 -5.99
C ILE A 448 9.88 -0.79 -6.05
N SER A 449 10.96 -1.58 -6.24
CA SER A 449 12.34 -1.10 -6.41
C SER A 449 12.85 -1.12 -7.86
N ALA A 450 12.37 -2.01 -8.73
CA ALA A 450 12.94 -2.29 -10.04
C ALA A 450 12.49 -1.33 -11.17
N CYS A 451 11.67 -0.33 -10.87
CA CYS A 451 11.52 0.83 -11.76
C CYS A 451 12.60 1.91 -11.52
N ALA A 452 13.66 1.60 -10.75
CA ALA A 452 14.74 2.54 -10.45
C ALA A 452 15.96 2.38 -11.36
N ASP A 453 16.10 1.28 -12.10
CA ASP A 453 17.35 1.00 -12.82
C ASP A 453 17.10 0.81 -14.32
N ASP A 454 17.19 1.92 -15.07
CA ASP A 454 17.57 1.92 -16.48
C ASP A 454 18.66 3.00 -16.69
N ALA A 455 19.88 2.51 -16.91
CA ALA A 455 21.09 3.08 -17.52
C ALA A 455 21.30 4.62 -17.63
N PHE A 456 22.45 5.06 -17.08
CA PHE A 456 23.23 6.28 -17.42
C PHE A 456 22.58 7.66 -17.20
N ALA A 457 21.76 7.84 -16.16
CA ALA A 457 21.48 9.16 -15.61
C ALA A 457 22.41 9.46 -14.41
N PRO A 458 22.96 10.67 -14.26
CA PRO A 458 23.71 11.04 -13.06
C PRO A 458 22.84 10.82 -11.82
N GLU A 459 23.39 10.17 -10.79
CA GLU A 459 22.65 9.87 -9.57
C GLU A 459 22.10 11.17 -8.98
N LEU A 460 20.77 11.29 -8.87
CA LEU A 460 20.07 12.57 -8.65
C LEU A 460 20.55 13.35 -7.41
N TYR A 461 21.12 12.66 -6.43
CA TYR A 461 21.67 13.28 -5.22
C TYR A 461 22.92 14.12 -5.49
N THR A 462 23.64 13.86 -6.60
CA THR A 462 24.80 14.64 -7.06
C THR A 462 24.41 15.96 -7.72
N LEU A 463 23.12 16.12 -8.05
CA LEU A 463 22.57 17.36 -8.63
C LEU A 463 21.92 18.21 -7.54
N PRO A 464 22.09 19.55 -7.59
CA PRO A 464 21.34 20.45 -6.71
C PRO A 464 19.84 20.35 -7.02
N ILE A 465 18.99 20.52 -6.01
CA ILE A 465 17.53 20.36 -6.09
C ILE A 465 16.94 21.19 -7.25
N SER A 466 17.44 22.41 -7.48
CA SER A 466 16.98 23.29 -8.56
C SER A 466 17.27 22.77 -9.97
N ALA A 467 18.22 21.85 -10.13
CA ALA A 467 18.62 21.26 -11.40
C ALA A 467 18.07 19.84 -11.61
N ARG A 468 17.28 19.32 -10.66
CA ARG A 468 16.68 17.99 -10.76
C ARG A 468 15.46 18.02 -11.68
N PRO A 469 15.14 16.88 -12.34
CA PRO A 469 13.92 16.78 -13.13
C PRO A 469 12.67 16.95 -12.25
N PRO A 470 11.53 17.35 -12.83
CA PRO A 470 10.27 17.44 -12.12
C PRO A 470 9.89 16.12 -11.44
N THR A 471 9.29 16.20 -10.25
CA THR A 471 8.86 15.02 -9.50
C THR A 471 7.83 14.21 -10.29
N THR A 472 8.07 12.92 -10.41
CA THR A 472 7.14 11.97 -11.03
C THR A 472 5.90 11.77 -10.18
N TRP A 473 4.81 11.26 -10.78
CA TRP A 473 3.63 10.83 -10.04
C TRP A 473 3.94 9.72 -9.02
N LYS A 474 4.98 8.90 -9.25
CA LYS A 474 5.44 7.90 -8.28
C LYS A 474 6.00 8.54 -7.02
N GLN A 475 6.90 9.52 -7.19
CA GLN A 475 7.46 10.30 -6.10
C GLN A 475 6.36 11.06 -5.37
N THR A 476 5.38 11.61 -6.11
CA THR A 476 4.21 12.27 -5.52
C THR A 476 3.37 11.32 -4.67
N ALA A 477 3.09 10.09 -5.14
CA ALA A 477 2.36 9.09 -4.36
C ALA A 477 3.15 8.62 -3.12
N LYS A 478 4.47 8.38 -3.25
CA LYS A 478 5.36 8.07 -2.12
C LYS A 478 5.40 9.22 -1.11
N SER A 479 5.45 10.46 -1.57
CA SER A 479 5.36 11.68 -0.77
C SER A 479 4.04 11.76 0.02
N ILE A 480 2.89 11.50 -0.64
CA ILE A 480 1.59 11.46 0.03
C ILE A 480 1.57 10.36 1.09
N LEU A 481 2.04 9.15 0.77
CA LEU A 481 2.08 8.04 1.71
C LEU A 481 3.00 8.33 2.91
N PHE A 482 4.19 8.90 2.67
CA PHE A 482 5.09 9.36 3.72
C PHE A 482 4.38 10.36 4.62
N MET A 483 3.74 11.38 4.06
CA MET A 483 3.03 12.41 4.83
C MET A 483 1.90 11.82 5.66
N VAL A 484 1.10 10.91 5.09
CA VAL A 484 0.01 10.23 5.82
C VAL A 484 0.57 9.41 6.99
N LEU A 485 1.59 8.57 6.76
CA LEU A 485 2.16 7.72 7.81
C LEU A 485 2.90 8.53 8.87
N TRP A 486 3.67 9.53 8.46
CA TRP A 486 4.40 10.44 9.36
C TRP A 486 3.44 11.21 10.27
N LEU A 487 2.40 11.83 9.70
CA LEU A 487 1.40 12.56 10.46
C LEU A 487 0.59 11.63 11.37
N PHE A 488 0.20 10.44 10.88
CA PHE A 488 -0.48 9.44 11.69
C PHE A 488 0.36 8.99 12.88
N ALA A 489 1.65 8.70 12.69
CA ALA A 489 2.55 8.33 13.78
C ALA A 489 2.75 9.48 14.78
N CYS A 490 2.92 10.72 14.29
CA CYS A 490 3.01 11.91 15.15
C CYS A 490 1.72 12.11 15.97
N LEU A 491 0.55 11.89 15.37
CA LEU A 491 -0.74 11.90 16.07
C LEU A 491 -0.82 10.80 17.12
N MET A 492 -0.26 9.62 16.87
CA MET A 492 -0.27 8.52 17.84
C MET A 492 0.68 8.73 19.01
N VAL A 493 1.86 9.30 18.77
CA VAL A 493 2.78 9.75 19.83
C VAL A 493 2.11 10.81 20.69
N ASN A 494 1.55 11.86 20.08
CA ASN A 494 0.85 12.92 20.82
C ASN A 494 -0.41 12.38 21.53
N GLY A 495 -1.19 11.51 20.88
CA GLY A 495 -2.35 10.87 21.48
C GLY A 495 -1.98 10.08 22.73
N SER A 496 -0.87 9.32 22.67
CA SER A 496 -0.30 8.62 23.83
C SER A 496 0.04 9.59 24.97
N GLN A 497 0.66 10.73 24.63
CA GLN A 497 1.09 11.75 25.60
C GLN A 497 -0.09 12.51 26.23
N PHE A 498 -1.04 12.98 25.42
CA PHE A 498 -2.17 13.79 25.88
C PHE A 498 -3.29 12.98 26.52
N VAL A 499 -3.69 11.86 25.91
CA VAL A 499 -4.88 11.11 26.35
C VAL A 499 -4.56 10.25 27.56
N PHE A 500 -3.32 9.76 27.69
CA PHE A 500 -2.99 8.80 28.73
C PHE A 500 -1.92 9.29 29.71
N LEU A 501 -0.78 9.82 29.24
CA LEU A 501 0.31 10.23 30.14
C LEU A 501 -0.02 11.51 30.91
N LEU A 502 -0.57 12.52 30.24
CA LEU A 502 -0.88 13.80 30.88
C LEU A 502 -1.86 13.67 32.05
N PRO A 503 -2.97 12.89 31.97
CA PRO A 503 -3.81 12.61 33.13
C PRO A 503 -3.07 11.94 34.28
N ILE A 504 -2.15 11.01 33.99
CA ILE A 504 -1.32 10.33 35.02
C ILE A 504 -0.44 11.35 35.75
N ARG A 505 0.07 12.39 35.06
CA ARG A 505 0.87 13.46 35.67
C ARG A 505 0.09 14.26 36.73
N LEU A 506 -1.23 14.38 36.58
CA LEU A 506 -2.09 15.15 37.49
C LEU A 506 -2.37 14.41 38.82
N LEU A 507 -2.11 13.10 38.87
CA LEU A 507 -2.31 12.31 40.10
C LEU A 507 -1.22 12.63 41.15
N PRO A 508 -1.59 12.80 42.44
CA PRO A 508 -0.66 13.33 43.46
C PRO A 508 0.43 12.32 43.90
N PHE A 509 0.29 11.04 43.57
CA PHE A 509 1.15 9.96 44.08
C PHE A 509 2.49 9.84 43.34
N ARG A 510 3.56 9.46 44.05
CA ARG A 510 4.92 9.30 43.48
C ARG A 510 5.00 8.27 42.35
N ALA A 511 4.23 7.17 42.45
CA ALA A 511 4.18 6.13 41.44
C ALA A 511 3.65 6.66 40.09
N ALA A 512 2.63 7.52 40.12
CA ALA A 512 2.07 8.14 38.92
C ALA A 512 3.09 9.05 38.23
N ARG A 513 3.84 9.86 39.01
CA ARG A 513 4.93 10.67 38.45
C ARG A 513 6.01 9.82 37.79
N ARG A 514 6.44 8.72 38.42
CA ARG A 514 7.41 7.79 37.81
C ARG A 514 6.88 7.22 36.50
N LEU A 515 5.62 6.76 36.49
CA LEU A 515 4.98 6.19 35.31
C LEU A 515 4.87 7.21 34.16
N TYR A 516 4.56 8.46 34.47
CA TYR A 516 4.55 9.54 33.49
C TYR A 516 5.90 9.68 32.79
N TYR A 517 7.00 9.84 33.55
CA TYR A 517 8.33 10.03 32.96
C TYR A 517 8.83 8.79 32.19
N GLU A 518 8.52 7.58 32.67
CA GLU A 518 8.78 6.34 31.90
C GLU A 518 7.99 6.30 30.59
N GLY A 519 6.71 6.65 30.63
CA GLY A 519 5.86 6.69 29.45
C GLY A 519 6.34 7.72 28.42
N ILE A 520 6.75 8.90 28.87
CA ILE A 520 7.34 9.93 28.00
C ILE A 520 8.61 9.38 27.33
N ARG A 521 9.49 8.74 28.11
CA ARG A 521 10.71 8.09 27.58
C ARG A 521 10.39 6.99 26.58
N TRP A 522 9.36 6.19 26.83
CA TRP A 522 8.89 5.17 25.90
C TRP A 522 8.41 5.78 24.59
N THR A 523 7.55 6.82 24.64
CA THR A 523 7.10 7.53 23.43
C THR A 523 8.26 8.19 22.67
N LYS A 524 9.32 8.64 23.37
CA LYS A 524 10.56 9.13 22.75
C LYS A 524 11.30 8.02 22.01
N GLY A 525 11.33 6.82 22.58
CA GLY A 525 11.85 5.63 21.91
C GLY A 525 11.07 5.24 20.66
N CYS A 526 9.73 5.23 20.75
CA CYS A 526 8.84 5.03 19.62
C CYS A 526 9.10 6.03 18.49
N PHE A 527 9.29 7.30 18.84
CA PHE A 527 9.64 8.32 17.85
C PHE A 527 11.02 8.06 17.22
N GLY A 528 12.02 7.63 17.98
CA GLY A 528 13.31 7.19 17.41
C GLY A 528 13.17 6.01 16.44
N CYS A 529 12.32 5.01 16.76
CA CYS A 529 11.98 3.93 15.84
C CYS A 529 11.27 4.44 14.57
N LEU A 530 10.38 5.44 14.71
CA LEU A 530 9.72 6.09 13.58
C LEU A 530 10.73 6.75 12.62
N LEU A 531 11.74 7.44 13.15
CA LEU A 531 12.80 8.05 12.33
C LEU A 531 13.53 7.01 11.47
N ILE A 532 13.88 5.86 12.07
CA ILE A 532 14.50 4.73 11.36
C ILE A 532 13.55 4.14 10.32
N LEU A 533 12.27 3.93 10.68
CA LEU A 533 11.27 3.33 9.79
C LEU A 533 11.03 4.20 8.55
N MET A 534 10.99 5.52 8.72
CA MET A 534 10.84 6.46 7.62
C MET A 534 12.06 6.47 6.68
N CYS A 535 13.28 6.40 7.21
CA CYS A 535 14.47 6.16 6.39
C CYS A 535 14.34 4.81 5.66
N GLN A 536 14.04 3.74 6.38
CA GLN A 536 13.93 2.39 5.81
C GLN A 536 12.92 2.29 4.64
N TRP A 537 11.79 3.01 4.70
CA TRP A 537 10.73 2.90 3.69
C TRP A 537 10.77 3.97 2.59
N PHE A 538 11.20 5.19 2.91
CA PHE A 538 11.08 6.34 1.99
C PHE A 538 12.42 6.96 1.60
N ALA A 539 13.44 6.78 2.43
CA ALA A 539 14.76 7.37 2.23
C ALA A 539 15.86 6.39 2.66
N PRO A 540 16.06 5.26 1.94
CA PRO A 540 17.06 4.28 2.31
C PRO A 540 18.45 4.92 2.30
N THR A 541 19.09 4.91 3.46
CA THR A 541 20.39 5.55 3.71
C THR A 541 21.20 4.68 4.65
N GLU A 542 22.51 4.66 4.46
CA GLU A 542 23.46 3.98 5.34
C GLU A 542 24.31 5.00 6.12
N LEU A 543 24.63 4.70 7.39
CA LEU A 543 25.62 5.46 8.15
C LEU A 543 26.98 4.76 8.00
N ARG A 544 27.94 5.44 7.36
CA ARG A 544 29.32 4.98 7.23
C ARG A 544 30.15 5.58 8.35
N VAL A 545 30.39 4.80 9.39
CA VAL A 545 31.07 5.24 10.61
C VAL A 545 32.57 4.92 10.55
N THR A 546 33.39 5.91 10.87
CA THR A 546 34.84 5.81 11.05
C THR A 546 35.24 6.41 12.39
N PHE A 547 36.42 6.03 12.90
CA PHE A 547 36.89 6.40 14.23
C PHE A 547 38.23 7.13 14.14
N GLU A 548 38.41 8.14 14.99
CA GLU A 548 39.71 8.79 15.15
C GLU A 548 40.71 7.82 15.76
N THR A 549 41.93 7.78 15.22
CA THR A 549 43.00 6.90 15.68
C THR A 549 44.26 7.67 16.07
N GLN A 550 44.33 8.96 15.74
CA GLN A 550 45.46 9.83 16.01
C GLN A 550 45.00 11.12 16.71
N GLY A 551 45.83 11.67 17.60
CA GLY A 551 45.48 12.91 18.31
C GLY A 551 44.53 12.72 19.51
N LEU A 552 43.81 13.79 19.86
CA LEU A 552 42.89 13.82 21.00
C LEU A 552 41.54 13.19 20.64
N GLY A 553 40.94 12.49 21.60
CA GLY A 553 39.67 11.79 21.41
C GLY A 553 39.75 10.56 20.48
N LYS A 554 40.95 10.00 20.32
CA LYS A 554 41.24 8.79 19.55
C LYS A 554 40.72 7.52 20.23
N PHE A 555 40.48 6.50 19.44
CA PHE A 555 40.18 5.14 19.87
C PHE A 555 41.39 4.22 19.59
N SER A 556 41.72 3.32 20.51
CA SER A 556 42.67 2.23 20.22
C SER A 556 42.02 1.17 19.33
N LYS A 557 42.82 0.39 18.59
CA LYS A 557 42.28 -0.68 17.73
C LYS A 557 41.42 -1.67 18.52
N GLU A 558 41.88 -2.04 19.71
CA GLU A 558 41.19 -2.96 20.63
C GLU A 558 39.90 -2.36 21.20
N GLU A 559 39.82 -1.03 21.34
CA GLU A 559 38.57 -0.34 21.70
C GLU A 559 37.56 -0.39 20.57
N ILE A 560 37.99 -0.12 19.33
CA ILE A 560 37.07 -0.12 18.17
C ILE A 560 36.49 -1.53 17.96
N GLU A 561 37.29 -2.59 18.06
CA GLU A 561 36.82 -3.98 17.98
C GLU A 561 35.80 -4.32 19.07
N ARG A 562 35.98 -3.79 20.29
CA ARG A 562 35.02 -3.98 21.41
C ARG A 562 33.75 -3.16 21.25
N ILE A 563 33.84 -1.99 20.62
CA ILE A 563 32.70 -1.11 20.39
C ILE A 563 31.79 -1.69 19.29
N VAL A 564 32.35 -2.25 18.23
CA VAL A 564 31.58 -2.72 17.07
C VAL A 564 31.08 -4.14 17.29
N VAL A 565 29.83 -4.27 17.72
CA VAL A 565 29.19 -5.56 17.97
C VAL A 565 28.30 -5.93 16.78
N LYS A 566 28.64 -7.01 16.08
CA LYS A 566 27.82 -7.61 15.02
C LYS A 566 26.95 -8.72 15.60
N ASN A 567 25.63 -8.58 15.49
CA ASN A 567 24.68 -9.59 15.98
C ASN A 567 24.53 -10.76 14.98
N VAL A 568 24.06 -11.91 15.46
CA VAL A 568 23.84 -13.16 14.68
C VAL A 568 22.98 -12.92 13.42
N ASN A 569 22.09 -11.93 13.46
CA ASN A 569 21.19 -11.57 12.37
C ASN A 569 21.79 -10.56 11.38
N GLY A 570 23.10 -10.28 11.48
CA GLY A 570 23.82 -9.31 10.64
C GLY A 570 23.64 -7.83 11.05
N THR A 571 22.94 -7.55 12.15
CA THR A 571 22.68 -6.16 12.61
C THR A 571 23.87 -5.62 13.41
N VAL A 572 24.35 -4.43 13.06
CA VAL A 572 25.47 -3.76 13.75
C VAL A 572 24.96 -2.91 14.91
N THR A 573 25.62 -2.98 16.06
CA THR A 573 25.38 -2.14 17.24
C THR A 573 26.69 -1.60 17.78
N LEU A 574 26.69 -0.36 18.28
CA LEU A 574 27.87 0.32 18.82
C LEU A 574 27.80 0.34 20.34
N ASN A 575 28.69 -0.38 21.02
CA ASN A 575 28.77 -0.42 22.48
C ASN A 575 29.64 0.74 23.01
N LEU A 576 29.18 1.97 22.77
CA LEU A 576 29.81 3.19 23.30
C LEU A 576 29.33 3.50 24.72
N PRO A 577 30.06 4.35 25.48
CA PRO A 577 29.56 4.93 26.72
C PRO A 577 28.18 5.55 26.52
N THR A 578 27.32 5.47 27.54
CA THR A 578 25.89 5.83 27.40
C THR A 578 25.54 7.20 28.00
N LYS A 579 26.50 7.89 28.63
CA LYS A 579 26.34 9.23 29.22
C LYS A 579 27.29 10.21 28.54
N PHE A 580 26.78 10.98 27.59
CA PHE A 580 27.61 11.92 26.83
C PHE A 580 26.86 13.17 26.37
N VAL A 581 27.61 14.24 26.17
CA VAL A 581 27.20 15.36 25.31
C VAL A 581 27.55 14.98 23.87
N LEU A 582 26.63 15.19 22.94
CA LEU A 582 26.82 14.91 21.51
C LEU A 582 26.97 16.23 20.76
N THR A 583 28.10 16.42 20.08
CA THR A 583 28.37 17.57 19.20
C THR A 583 28.64 17.12 17.78
N ALA A 584 28.25 17.95 16.82
CA ALA A 584 28.54 17.73 15.41
C ALA A 584 28.64 19.06 14.64
N ASN A 585 29.26 19.03 13.46
CA ASN A 585 29.07 20.10 12.47
C ASN A 585 27.62 20.07 11.92
N HIS A 586 27.12 21.20 11.42
CA HIS A 586 25.72 21.35 11.01
C HIS A 586 25.59 21.78 9.53
N GLN A 587 25.49 20.80 8.63
CA GLN A 587 25.40 21.01 7.18
C GLN A 587 23.97 21.05 6.64
N VAL A 588 23.05 20.23 7.17
CA VAL A 588 21.67 20.10 6.66
C VAL A 588 20.62 19.97 7.77
N TYR A 589 19.36 20.28 7.45
CA TYR A 589 18.25 20.26 8.42
C TYR A 589 17.98 18.85 8.95
N ALA A 590 18.44 17.81 8.24
CA ALA A 590 18.29 16.42 8.64
C ALA A 590 19.40 15.95 9.62
N ASP A 591 20.39 16.77 9.96
CA ASP A 591 21.50 16.34 10.85
C ASP A 591 21.00 15.78 12.19
N TRP A 592 20.01 16.42 12.81
CA TRP A 592 19.44 15.96 14.08
C TRP A 592 18.71 14.61 13.92
N TRP A 593 18.13 14.37 12.75
CA TRP A 593 17.43 13.12 12.43
C TRP A 593 18.43 11.98 12.37
N TYR A 594 19.53 12.16 11.62
CA TYR A 594 20.55 11.14 11.47
C TYR A 594 21.38 10.93 12.74
N ALA A 595 21.64 11.99 13.52
CA ALA A 595 22.23 11.87 14.85
C ALA A 595 21.34 11.00 15.77
N TRP A 596 20.02 11.21 15.75
CA TRP A 596 19.09 10.40 16.53
C TRP A 596 19.02 8.95 16.02
N CYS A 597 19.04 8.73 14.70
CA CYS A 597 19.16 7.40 14.11
C CYS A 597 20.44 6.69 14.56
N LEU A 598 21.58 7.39 14.65
CA LEU A 598 22.82 6.82 15.18
C LEU A 598 22.65 6.37 16.65
N LEU A 599 22.00 7.19 17.49
CA LEU A 599 21.72 6.82 18.89
C LEU A 599 20.82 5.58 19.03
N TYR A 600 20.05 5.23 18.00
CA TYR A 600 19.29 4.00 17.99
C TYR A 600 20.22 2.79 17.93
N PHE A 601 21.39 2.89 17.29
CA PHE A 601 22.40 1.84 17.21
C PHE A 601 23.41 1.82 18.38
N ILE A 602 23.42 2.86 19.21
CA ILE A 602 24.31 2.93 20.38
C ILE A 602 23.70 2.23 21.61
N GLY A 603 24.44 1.28 22.18
CA GLY A 603 24.16 0.57 23.42
C GLY A 603 23.15 -0.58 23.31
N PRO A 604 23.07 -1.45 24.34
CA PRO A 604 22.22 -2.64 24.33
C PRO A 604 20.72 -2.33 24.30
N SER A 605 20.27 -1.21 24.90
CA SER A 605 18.87 -0.77 24.92
C SER A 605 18.56 0.46 24.04
N GLY A 606 19.56 1.00 23.32
CA GLY A 606 19.44 2.18 22.48
C GLY A 606 19.40 3.51 23.25
N VAL A 607 20.42 4.35 23.07
CA VAL A 607 20.50 5.71 23.68
C VAL A 607 19.43 6.67 23.13
N HIS A 608 18.84 6.38 21.96
CA HIS A 608 17.78 7.19 21.32
C HIS A 608 16.58 7.55 22.22
N ARG A 609 16.34 6.79 23.29
CA ARG A 609 15.25 7.05 24.26
C ARG A 609 15.60 8.12 25.30
N HIS A 610 16.87 8.46 25.43
CA HIS A 610 17.43 9.33 26.46
C HIS A 610 18.10 10.58 25.88
N ILE A 611 17.75 10.93 24.64
CA ILE A 611 18.23 12.15 23.98
C ILE A 611 17.47 13.39 24.50
N PHE A 612 18.20 14.48 24.69
CA PHE A 612 17.71 15.83 24.94
C PHE A 612 18.39 16.77 23.97
N ILE A 613 17.61 17.59 23.26
CA ILE A 613 18.10 18.44 22.17
C ILE A 613 17.88 19.90 22.54
N THR A 614 18.86 20.76 22.26
CA THR A 614 18.67 22.22 22.27
C THR A 614 18.10 22.69 20.94
N LEU A 615 16.98 23.42 20.98
CA LEU A 615 16.23 23.84 19.79
C LEU A 615 15.89 25.33 19.83
N LYS A 616 15.64 25.92 18.66
CA LYS A 616 15.13 27.29 18.56
C LYS A 616 13.74 27.37 19.20
N LYS A 617 13.51 28.35 20.09
CA LYS A 617 12.27 28.50 20.86
C LYS A 617 10.99 28.55 20.02
N SER A 618 11.04 29.05 18.79
CA SER A 618 9.88 29.06 17.90
C SER A 618 9.39 27.65 17.50
N LEU A 619 10.25 26.63 17.57
CA LEU A 619 9.91 25.25 17.15
C LEU A 619 8.93 24.55 18.09
N GLN A 620 8.77 25.03 19.33
CA GLN A 620 7.80 24.47 20.27
C GLN A 620 6.35 24.60 19.78
N TRP A 621 6.09 25.52 18.85
CA TRP A 621 4.76 25.83 18.32
C TRP A 621 4.47 25.16 16.97
N VAL A 622 5.37 24.35 16.43
CA VAL A 622 5.09 23.57 15.21
C VAL A 622 3.96 22.59 15.51
N PRO A 623 2.86 22.55 14.74
CA PRO A 623 1.76 21.62 15.00
C PRO A 623 2.23 20.17 15.07
N LEU A 624 1.69 19.40 16.02
CA LEU A 624 2.04 18.00 16.33
C LEU A 624 3.49 17.80 16.84
N ALA A 625 4.50 18.16 16.05
CA ALA A 625 5.90 17.95 16.41
C ALA A 625 6.32 18.82 17.60
N GLY A 626 5.87 20.08 17.65
CA GLY A 626 6.16 21.03 18.71
C GLY A 626 5.71 20.55 20.08
N TRP A 627 4.49 20.02 20.17
CA TRP A 627 3.95 19.44 21.40
C TRP A 627 4.75 18.20 21.83
N GLY A 628 5.04 17.29 20.90
CA GLY A 628 5.87 16.11 21.19
C GLY A 628 7.25 16.49 21.73
N MET A 629 7.92 17.49 21.14
CA MET A 629 9.22 18.00 21.61
C MET A 629 9.15 18.61 23.01
N GLN A 630 8.05 19.30 23.35
CA GLN A 630 7.82 19.80 24.72
C GLN A 630 7.65 18.65 25.71
N PHE A 631 6.86 17.63 25.38
CA PHE A 631 6.71 16.43 26.21
C PHE A 631 8.02 15.67 26.39
N PHE A 632 8.87 15.62 25.36
CA PHE A 632 10.21 15.02 25.41
C PHE A 632 11.22 15.77 26.28
N ASN A 633 10.83 16.92 26.85
CA ASN A 633 11.67 17.76 27.71
C ASN A 633 12.92 18.28 26.98
N PHE A 634 12.74 18.67 25.71
CA PHE A 634 13.78 19.38 24.94
C PHE A 634 13.93 20.81 25.43
N ILE A 635 15.13 21.39 25.25
CA ILE A 635 15.46 22.72 25.77
C ILE A 635 15.29 23.74 24.65
N PHE A 636 14.39 24.70 24.84
CA PHE A 636 14.02 25.71 23.84
C PHE A 636 14.70 27.05 24.12
N LEU A 637 15.58 27.50 23.22
CA LEU A 637 16.42 28.69 23.39
C LEU A 637 16.03 29.81 22.41
N ALA A 638 16.00 31.06 22.88
CA ALA A 638 15.76 32.26 22.09
C ALA A 638 16.96 32.67 21.20
N ARG A 639 18.11 32.01 21.37
CA ARG A 639 19.41 32.34 20.75
C ARG A 639 20.00 33.64 21.30
N SER A 640 19.72 33.93 22.57
CA SER A 640 20.25 35.08 23.31
C SER A 640 20.71 34.61 24.68
N TRP A 641 22.02 34.67 24.94
CA TRP A 641 22.59 34.22 26.21
C TRP A 641 21.92 34.88 27.41
N ALA A 642 21.67 36.18 27.35
CA ALA A 642 21.01 36.94 28.42
C ALA A 642 19.59 36.43 28.74
N SER A 643 18.85 35.96 27.73
CA SER A 643 17.48 35.43 27.92
C SER A 643 17.46 33.95 28.30
N ASP A 644 18.48 33.20 27.88
CA ASP A 644 18.48 31.73 27.90
C ASP A 644 19.28 31.13 29.06
N ARG A 645 20.24 31.87 29.64
CA ARG A 645 21.20 31.39 30.66
C ARG A 645 20.51 30.66 31.81
N HIS A 646 19.57 31.31 32.48
CA HIS A 646 18.90 30.74 33.66
C HIS A 646 18.08 29.48 33.32
N HIS A 647 17.34 29.50 32.21
CA HIS A 647 16.54 28.35 31.77
C HIS A 647 17.41 27.15 31.41
N LEU A 648 18.51 27.38 30.69
CA LEU A 648 19.47 26.33 30.35
C LEU A 648 20.12 25.73 31.61
N ALA A 649 20.54 26.57 32.56
CA ALA A 649 21.15 26.14 33.82
C ALA A 649 20.23 25.22 34.63
N SER A 650 18.98 25.66 34.86
CA SER A 650 17.98 24.88 35.61
C SER A 650 17.66 23.56 34.92
N SER A 651 17.53 23.56 33.59
CA SER A 651 17.26 22.36 32.79
C SER A 651 18.40 21.35 32.87
N LEU A 652 19.65 21.78 32.68
CA LEU A 652 20.83 20.92 32.76
C LEU A 652 21.06 20.36 34.17
N ALA A 653 20.84 21.18 35.20
CA ALA A 653 20.94 20.74 36.59
C ALA A 653 19.90 19.64 36.90
N SER A 654 18.66 19.82 36.45
CA SER A 654 17.60 18.83 36.62
C SER A 654 17.92 17.53 35.87
N LEU A 655 18.33 17.62 34.61
CA LEU A 655 18.64 16.46 33.77
C LEU A 655 19.86 15.69 34.29
N GLY A 656 20.92 16.39 34.69
CA GLY A 656 22.12 15.77 35.26
C GLY A 656 21.84 15.05 36.58
N LYS A 657 20.98 15.61 37.44
CA LYS A 657 20.57 14.97 38.70
C LYS A 657 19.74 13.70 38.46
N GLU A 658 18.84 13.72 37.47
CA GLU A 658 18.05 12.54 37.10
C GLU A 658 18.94 11.42 36.54
N ALA A 659 19.87 11.76 35.63
CA ALA A 659 20.81 10.81 35.04
C ALA A 659 21.69 10.12 36.10
N ARG A 660 22.20 10.88 37.08
CA ARG A 660 23.00 10.34 38.19
C ARG A 660 22.18 9.44 39.12
N LYS A 661 20.98 9.87 39.51
CA LYS A 661 20.17 9.16 40.51
C LYS A 661 19.69 7.80 40.02
N GLU A 662 19.38 7.68 38.74
CA GLU A 662 18.77 6.49 38.17
C GLU A 662 19.77 5.59 37.43
N ASP A 663 21.04 5.99 37.37
CA ASP A 663 22.12 5.39 36.60
C ASP A 663 21.70 5.04 35.15
N ARG A 664 21.04 6.01 34.51
CA ARG A 664 20.45 5.85 33.17
C ARG A 664 21.36 6.41 32.07
N PRO A 665 21.22 5.92 30.83
CA PRO A 665 21.78 6.59 29.67
C PRO A 665 21.35 8.07 29.62
N PHE A 666 22.23 8.91 29.10
CA PHE A 666 22.04 10.34 28.95
C PHE A 666 22.72 10.83 27.68
N CYS A 667 21.97 11.47 26.78
CA CYS A 667 22.54 12.12 25.61
C CYS A 667 22.02 13.55 25.51
N PHE A 668 22.92 14.52 25.51
CA PHE A 668 22.60 15.92 25.30
C PHE A 668 23.17 16.42 23.96
N LEU A 669 22.32 16.63 22.98
CA LEU A 669 22.70 17.03 21.62
C LEU A 669 22.64 18.56 21.46
N LEU A 670 23.76 19.15 21.03
CA LEU A 670 23.84 20.55 20.63
C LEU A 670 24.81 20.73 19.44
N TYR A 671 24.55 21.75 18.62
CA TYR A 671 25.40 22.11 17.49
C TYR A 671 26.11 23.44 17.78
N PRO A 672 27.43 23.48 18.01
CA PRO A 672 28.14 24.71 18.34
C PRO A 672 28.05 25.81 17.26
N GLU A 673 27.84 25.46 15.99
CA GLU A 673 27.59 26.44 14.92
C GLU A 673 26.31 27.27 15.17
N GLY A 674 25.34 26.70 15.89
CA GLY A 674 24.07 27.34 16.27
C GLY A 674 23.10 27.58 15.10
N THR A 675 23.51 27.34 13.86
CA THR A 675 22.73 27.44 12.63
C THR A 675 23.43 26.68 11.50
N LEU A 676 22.75 26.53 10.37
CA LEU A 676 23.28 25.93 9.16
C LEU A 676 24.10 26.92 8.33
N ILE A 677 25.03 26.39 7.55
CA ILE A 677 25.66 27.09 6.43
C ILE A 677 24.64 27.41 5.32
N SER A 678 24.55 28.68 4.94
CA SER A 678 23.63 29.19 3.92
C SER A 678 24.15 30.50 3.33
N LYS A 679 23.50 30.98 2.25
CA LYS A 679 23.80 32.28 1.64
C LYS A 679 23.73 33.44 2.65
N ASP A 680 22.84 33.34 3.64
CA ASP A 680 22.61 34.41 4.61
C ASP A 680 23.53 34.32 5.84
N THR A 681 23.92 33.10 6.24
CA THR A 681 24.71 32.87 7.47
C THR A 681 26.21 32.90 7.23
N ARG A 682 26.69 32.51 6.03
CA ARG A 682 28.12 32.50 5.72
C ARG A 682 28.76 33.90 5.78
N PRO A 683 28.16 34.98 5.24
CA PRO A 683 28.70 36.33 5.39
C PRO A 683 28.77 36.79 6.85
N ILE A 684 27.87 36.30 7.71
CA ILE A 684 27.86 36.62 9.14
C ILE A 684 29.04 35.93 9.85
N SER A 685 29.30 34.65 9.55
CA SER A 685 30.49 33.94 10.04
C SER A 685 31.77 34.63 9.61
N LYS A 686 31.88 34.99 8.33
CA LYS A 686 33.05 35.72 7.80
C LYS A 686 33.27 37.06 8.51
N LYS A 687 32.23 37.89 8.65
CA LYS A 687 32.34 39.17 9.39
C LYS A 687 32.79 38.96 10.84
N PHE A 688 32.37 37.86 11.47
CA PHE A 688 32.81 37.51 12.82
C PHE A 688 34.28 37.07 12.85
N ALA A 689 34.71 36.27 11.87
CA ALA A 689 36.11 35.89 11.67
C ALA A 689 37.01 37.12 11.49
N ASP A 690 36.63 38.02 10.58
CA ASP A 690 37.33 39.28 10.28
C ASP A 690 37.45 40.16 11.54
N LYS A 691 36.36 40.26 12.35
CA LYS A 691 36.37 41.02 13.62
C LYS A 691 37.33 40.42 14.65
N MET A 692 37.50 39.10 14.67
CA MET A 692 38.41 38.40 15.57
C MET A 692 39.85 38.32 15.05
N GLY A 693 40.09 38.72 13.80
CA GLY A 693 41.41 38.60 13.16
C GLY A 693 41.81 37.15 12.86
N ILE A 694 40.84 36.27 12.58
CA ILE A 694 41.08 34.85 12.26
C ILE A 694 40.54 34.51 10.86
N SER A 695 41.04 33.42 10.27
CA SER A 695 40.48 32.91 9.01
C SER A 695 39.09 32.31 9.21
N ASP A 696 38.16 32.56 8.27
CA ASP A 696 36.88 31.85 8.20
C ASP A 696 37.10 30.40 7.74
N MET A 697 36.13 29.54 8.07
CA MET A 697 36.11 28.12 7.67
C MET A 697 35.71 27.99 6.19
N LYS A 698 36.06 26.88 5.52
CA LYS A 698 35.67 26.59 4.12
C LYS A 698 34.33 25.86 4.03
N ASN A 699 34.11 24.81 4.81
CA ASN A 699 32.96 23.92 4.69
C ASN A 699 31.95 24.04 5.85
N THR A 700 32.36 24.60 6.98
CA THR A 700 31.55 24.79 8.19
C THR A 700 31.38 26.27 8.54
N LEU A 701 30.55 26.60 9.53
CA LEU A 701 30.57 27.93 10.18
C LEU A 701 31.49 27.91 11.41
N LEU A 702 31.98 29.09 11.81
CA LEU A 702 32.73 29.22 13.06
C LEU A 702 31.87 28.79 14.28
N PRO A 703 32.41 27.96 15.18
CA PRO A 703 31.66 27.48 16.33
C PRO A 703 31.48 28.57 17.39
N ARG A 704 30.37 28.49 18.12
CA ARG A 704 30.10 29.30 19.32
C ARG A 704 30.31 28.43 20.56
N SER A 705 31.31 28.79 21.35
CA SER A 705 31.75 28.04 22.52
C SER A 705 30.85 28.14 23.74
N THR A 706 30.23 29.30 23.97
CA THR A 706 29.55 29.64 25.24
C THR A 706 28.55 28.58 25.67
N GLY A 707 27.69 28.13 24.75
CA GLY A 707 26.66 27.13 25.06
C GLY A 707 27.23 25.76 25.41
N LEU A 708 28.24 25.30 24.66
CA LEU A 708 28.89 24.02 24.92
C LEU A 708 29.70 24.04 26.22
N HIS A 709 30.55 25.06 26.40
CA HIS A 709 31.39 25.22 27.59
C HIS A 709 30.55 25.25 28.86
N TYR A 710 29.49 26.07 28.86
CA TYR A 710 28.58 26.17 29.98
C TYR A 710 27.84 24.85 30.26
N SER A 711 27.44 24.14 29.21
CA SER A 711 26.74 22.86 29.35
C SER A 711 27.62 21.80 29.99
N LEU A 712 28.89 21.70 29.55
CA LEU A 712 29.87 20.77 30.10
C LEU A 712 30.19 21.10 31.57
N ARG A 713 30.43 22.39 31.90
CA ARG A 713 30.66 22.83 33.29
C ARG A 713 29.46 22.57 34.20
N SER A 714 28.23 22.62 33.66
CA SER A 714 27.01 22.35 34.41
C SER A 714 26.77 20.86 34.66
N LEU A 715 27.14 20.01 33.69
CA LEU A 715 26.88 18.57 33.73
C LEU A 715 28.01 17.77 34.39
N ALA A 716 29.28 18.11 34.15
CA ALA A 716 30.44 17.36 34.62
C ALA A 716 30.50 17.17 36.15
N PRO A 717 30.12 18.15 36.99
CA PRO A 717 30.05 17.94 38.44
C PRO A 717 28.99 16.90 38.86
N ARG A 718 27.93 16.75 38.06
CA ARG A 718 26.77 15.88 38.35
C ARG A 718 26.91 14.49 37.74
N ILE A 719 27.63 14.36 36.64
CA ILE A 719 27.88 13.12 35.92
C ILE A 719 29.42 12.93 35.86
N PRO A 720 30.01 12.18 36.81
CA PRO A 720 31.46 12.05 36.89
C PRO A 720 32.10 11.38 35.66
N ASP A 721 31.39 10.43 35.05
CA ASP A 721 31.77 9.64 33.86
C ASP A 721 31.32 10.29 32.53
N LEU A 722 31.05 11.59 32.52
CA LEU A 722 30.55 12.30 31.35
C LEU A 722 31.59 12.33 30.23
N LYS A 723 31.19 11.85 29.04
CA LYS A 723 31.99 11.96 27.82
C LYS A 723 31.46 13.06 26.89
N LEU A 724 32.29 13.52 25.97
CA LEU A 724 31.87 14.29 24.79
C LEU A 724 32.07 13.41 23.55
N LEU A 725 30.97 13.00 22.92
CA LEU A 725 31.00 12.32 21.63
C LEU A 725 30.90 13.40 20.55
N ASP A 726 31.97 13.56 19.79
CA ASP A 726 32.07 14.54 18.73
C ASP A 726 32.03 13.86 17.35
N LEU A 727 31.19 14.37 16.46
CA LEU A 727 30.98 13.84 15.12
C LEU A 727 31.39 14.84 14.04
N THR A 728 32.09 14.35 13.02
CA THR A 728 32.23 15.03 11.72
C THR A 728 31.33 14.32 10.71
N VAL A 729 30.29 15.01 10.26
CA VAL A 729 29.26 14.49 9.36
C VAL A 729 29.41 15.10 7.98
N VAL A 730 29.44 14.26 6.95
CA VAL A 730 29.52 14.68 5.55
C VAL A 730 28.55 13.91 4.68
N TYR A 731 27.96 14.64 3.73
CA TYR A 731 27.02 14.12 2.75
C TYR A 731 27.65 14.09 1.35
N PRO A 732 27.46 13.00 0.58
CA PRO A 732 27.96 12.89 -0.78
C PRO A 732 27.23 13.86 -1.72
N GLY A 733 27.87 14.23 -2.82
CA GLY A 733 27.27 15.10 -3.86
C GLY A 733 27.28 16.59 -3.57
N ILE A 734 27.54 17.03 -2.33
CA ILE A 734 27.74 18.45 -2.02
C ILE A 734 29.14 18.86 -2.49
N PRO A 735 29.29 19.87 -3.36
CA PRO A 735 30.61 20.36 -3.78
C PRO A 735 31.30 21.14 -2.65
N PRO A 736 32.65 21.28 -2.68
CA PRO A 736 33.37 22.18 -1.78
C PRO A 736 32.76 23.58 -1.76
N MET A 737 32.69 24.21 -0.58
CA MET A 737 32.04 25.53 -0.39
C MET A 737 30.54 25.56 -0.76
N GLY A 738 29.92 24.41 -1.04
CA GLY A 738 28.51 24.28 -1.38
C GLY A 738 27.59 24.42 -0.17
N TYR A 739 26.31 24.71 -0.43
CA TYR A 739 25.28 24.73 0.59
C TYR A 739 24.57 23.38 0.64
N GLY A 740 24.65 22.66 1.76
CA GLY A 740 24.01 21.34 1.88
C GLY A 740 22.50 21.36 1.64
N GLN A 741 21.83 22.46 2.02
CA GLN A 741 20.40 22.69 1.74
C GLN A 741 20.05 22.77 0.25
N GLY A 742 21.04 23.05 -0.61
CA GLY A 742 20.86 23.00 -2.06
C GLY A 742 20.68 21.58 -2.60
N TYR A 743 21.05 20.56 -1.83
CA TYR A 743 21.05 19.15 -2.24
C TYR A 743 20.10 18.31 -1.36
N TYR A 744 20.13 18.53 -0.06
CA TYR A 744 19.38 17.76 0.92
C TYR A 744 18.53 18.67 1.81
N THR A 745 17.22 18.60 1.58
CA THR A 745 16.18 19.14 2.47
C THR A 745 15.33 17.97 2.95
N LEU A 746 14.56 18.15 4.04
CA LEU A 746 13.61 17.10 4.47
C LEU A 746 12.61 16.73 3.36
N ARG A 747 12.20 17.71 2.55
CA ARG A 747 11.36 17.49 1.37
C ARG A 747 12.10 16.66 0.30
N SER A 748 13.31 17.06 -0.07
CA SER A 748 14.13 16.36 -1.07
C SER A 748 14.38 14.89 -0.69
N ILE A 749 14.70 14.65 0.59
CA ILE A 749 15.00 13.32 1.10
C ILE A 749 13.74 12.44 1.11
N PHE A 750 12.66 12.88 1.75
CA PHE A 750 11.52 12.01 2.06
C PHE A 750 10.32 12.14 1.10
N LEU A 751 10.13 13.30 0.48
CA LEU A 751 9.00 13.54 -0.44
C LEU A 751 9.44 13.36 -1.89
N ASP A 752 10.52 14.02 -2.30
CA ASP A 752 11.05 13.88 -3.65
C ASP A 752 11.78 12.53 -3.83
N GLY A 753 12.09 11.83 -2.72
CA GLY A 753 12.64 10.48 -2.71
C GLY A 753 14.09 10.42 -3.20
N VAL A 754 14.88 11.46 -2.92
CA VAL A 754 16.30 11.54 -3.27
C VAL A 754 17.13 11.66 -1.98
N PRO A 755 17.31 10.55 -1.25
CA PRO A 755 18.12 10.52 -0.03
C PRO A 755 19.62 10.52 -0.35
N PRO A 756 20.49 10.89 0.62
CA PRO A 756 21.90 10.56 0.51
C PRO A 756 22.06 9.02 0.57
N PRO A 757 22.85 8.40 -0.34
CA PRO A 757 23.04 6.95 -0.32
C PRO A 757 23.77 6.49 0.95
N ALA A 758 24.81 7.22 1.34
CA ALA A 758 25.54 7.02 2.58
C ALA A 758 25.85 8.36 3.24
N ILE A 759 25.81 8.41 4.57
CA ILE A 759 26.23 9.56 5.37
C ILE A 759 27.51 9.16 6.08
N HIS A 760 28.58 9.91 5.82
CA HIS A 760 29.88 9.64 6.40
C HIS A 760 29.99 10.32 7.75
N ILE A 761 30.25 9.54 8.79
CA ILE A 761 30.36 10.00 10.18
C ILE A 761 31.73 9.60 10.70
N HIS A 762 32.53 10.58 11.10
CA HIS A 762 33.78 10.36 11.81
C HIS A 762 33.60 10.66 13.30
N MET A 763 34.03 9.75 14.17
CA MET A 763 33.81 9.82 15.62
C MET A 763 35.09 10.13 16.38
N ARG A 764 34.96 11.04 17.35
CA ARG A 764 35.93 11.29 18.42
C ARG A 764 35.23 11.22 19.76
N LEU A 765 35.91 10.71 20.78
CA LEU A 765 35.34 10.56 22.12
C LEU A 765 36.31 11.14 23.15
N PHE A 766 35.90 12.20 23.83
CA PHE A 766 36.69 12.87 24.86
C PHE A 766 36.15 12.57 26.25
N ASP A 767 37.03 12.39 27.22
CA ASP A 767 36.69 12.55 28.62
C ASP A 767 36.54 14.04 28.97
N VAL A 768 35.39 14.43 29.50
CA VAL A 768 35.10 15.85 29.76
C VAL A 768 35.98 16.43 30.86
N ARG A 769 36.44 15.62 31.83
CA ARG A 769 37.28 16.09 32.94
C ARG A 769 38.77 16.05 32.58
N GLU A 770 39.19 15.04 31.84
CA GLU A 770 40.61 14.81 31.56
C GLU A 770 41.09 15.50 30.27
N ASP A 771 40.29 15.42 29.19
CA ASP A 771 40.75 15.84 27.85
C ASP A 771 40.38 17.29 27.50
N MET A 772 39.43 17.89 28.22
CA MET A 772 38.82 19.16 27.82
C MET A 772 39.21 20.33 28.75
N PRO A 773 39.54 21.52 28.20
CA PRO A 773 39.90 22.70 28.99
C PRO A 773 38.65 23.39 29.54
N ILE A 774 37.83 22.69 30.32
CA ILE A 774 36.58 23.23 30.86
C ILE A 774 36.78 24.14 32.07
N GLY A 775 37.99 24.22 32.65
CA GLY A 775 38.34 25.09 33.78
C GLY A 775 38.15 24.45 35.15
N ASP A 776 38.44 25.18 36.23
CA ASP A 776 38.28 24.66 37.61
C ASP A 776 36.80 24.53 37.99
N LEU A 777 36.43 23.30 38.40
CA LEU A 777 35.08 22.93 38.79
C LEU A 777 34.90 22.84 40.32
N SER A 778 35.93 23.10 41.11
CA SER A 778 35.93 22.89 42.58
C SER A 778 34.77 23.58 43.30
N ALA A 779 34.45 24.83 42.93
CA ALA A 779 33.31 25.58 43.47
C ALA A 779 31.93 25.02 43.03
N SER A 780 31.87 24.39 41.85
CA SER A 780 30.65 23.79 41.30
C SER A 780 30.36 22.40 41.88
N VAL A 781 31.40 21.68 42.31
CA VAL A 781 31.30 20.36 42.94
C VAL A 781 30.72 20.47 44.35
N LEU A 782 31.09 21.49 45.13
CA LEU A 782 30.54 21.77 46.47
C LEU A 782 29.03 22.03 46.46
N ASN A 783 28.49 22.52 45.33
CA ASN A 783 27.08 22.85 45.14
C ASN A 783 26.30 21.84 44.28
N ALA A 784 26.87 20.66 43.99
CA ALA A 784 26.26 19.69 43.09
C ALA A 784 24.89 19.15 43.57
N ASP A 785 24.65 19.15 44.88
CA ASP A 785 23.41 18.64 45.50
C ASP A 785 22.31 19.69 45.74
N VAL A 786 22.61 20.97 45.51
CA VAL A 786 21.68 22.10 45.67
C VAL A 786 20.45 21.94 44.74
N SER A 787 19.30 22.45 45.19
CA SER A 787 18.02 22.34 44.47
C SER A 787 18.11 22.97 43.06
N ALA A 788 17.42 22.39 42.07
CA ALA A 788 17.40 22.89 40.69
C ALA A 788 16.80 24.31 40.55
N LYS A 789 16.12 24.81 41.60
CA LYS A 789 15.61 26.19 41.68
C LYS A 789 16.68 27.20 42.14
N ASP A 790 17.73 26.71 42.78
CA ASP A 790 18.80 27.52 43.39
C ASP A 790 20.15 27.26 42.67
N ALA A 791 20.11 26.75 41.44
CA ALA A 791 21.30 26.49 40.65
C ALA A 791 22.04 27.82 40.39
N VAL A 792 23.16 28.00 41.11
CA VAL A 792 23.99 29.20 41.04
C VAL A 792 24.56 29.36 39.64
N GLU A 793 24.47 30.58 39.10
CA GLU A 793 25.07 30.93 37.83
C GLU A 793 26.59 30.71 37.90
N VAL A 794 27.12 29.82 37.06
CA VAL A 794 28.57 29.68 36.89
C VAL A 794 29.02 30.82 35.98
N ASP A 795 29.59 31.89 36.55
CA ASP A 795 30.41 32.82 35.78
C ASP A 795 31.70 32.11 35.38
N ILE A 796 32.02 32.17 34.08
CA ILE A 796 33.21 31.54 33.52
C ILE A 796 34.29 32.62 33.45
N PRO A 797 35.43 32.48 34.13
CA PRO A 797 36.54 33.41 34.00
C PRO A 797 36.93 33.59 32.53
N GLU A 798 37.25 34.83 32.12
CA GLU A 798 37.55 35.12 30.70
C GLU A 798 38.76 34.34 30.17
N GLU A 799 39.74 34.01 31.02
CA GLU A 799 40.88 33.18 30.63
C GLU A 799 40.47 31.72 30.32
N GLU A 800 39.65 31.11 31.17
CA GLU A 800 39.14 29.75 30.95
C GLU A 800 38.28 29.68 29.69
N LYS A 801 37.45 30.71 29.47
CA LYS A 801 36.64 30.88 28.27
C LYS A 801 37.53 31.00 27.03
N ALA A 802 38.58 31.83 27.05
CA ALA A 802 39.50 31.97 25.92
C ALA A 802 40.22 30.66 25.57
N ARG A 803 40.62 29.86 26.58
CA ARG A 803 41.23 28.53 26.38
C ARG A 803 40.26 27.55 25.72
N PHE A 804 39.02 27.52 26.19
CA PHE A 804 37.98 26.66 25.62
C PHE A 804 37.61 27.09 24.19
N ASP A 805 37.51 28.40 23.94
CA ASP A 805 37.28 28.97 22.60
C ASP A 805 38.36 28.52 21.61
N LEU A 806 39.63 28.60 22.02
CA LEU A 806 40.75 28.17 21.19
C LEU A 806 40.70 26.67 20.89
N TRP A 807 40.46 25.84 21.90
CA TRP A 807 40.31 24.39 21.74
C TRP A 807 39.18 24.05 20.76
N LEU A 808 38.01 24.65 20.93
CA LEU A 808 36.85 24.38 20.09
C LEU A 808 37.08 24.84 18.64
N ARG A 809 37.75 25.98 18.44
CA ARG A 809 38.12 26.45 17.09
C ARG A 809 39.11 25.50 16.42
N ASN A 810 40.11 25.00 17.14
CA ASN A 810 41.06 24.04 16.60
C ASN A 810 40.37 22.74 16.20
N LEU A 811 39.46 22.24 17.05
CA LEU A 811 38.62 21.09 16.70
C LEU A 811 37.81 21.34 15.42
N TRP A 812 37.22 22.53 15.27
CA TRP A 812 36.48 22.89 14.04
C TRP A 812 37.38 23.03 12.81
N ASN A 813 38.61 23.54 12.95
CA ASN A 813 39.58 23.58 11.85
C ASN A 813 39.88 22.16 11.34
N GLU A 814 40.15 21.22 12.26
CA GLU A 814 40.39 19.82 11.89
C GLU A 814 39.18 19.20 11.18
N LYS A 815 37.95 19.49 11.65
CA LYS A 815 36.73 19.06 10.95
C LYS A 815 36.66 19.62 9.54
N ASP A 816 36.91 20.91 9.39
CA ASP A 816 36.83 21.61 8.11
C ASP A 816 37.84 21.06 7.09
N GLU A 817 39.04 20.72 7.58
CA GLU A 817 40.10 20.04 6.81
C GLU A 817 39.69 18.60 6.44
N SER A 818 39.15 17.80 7.37
CA SER A 818 38.63 16.46 7.06
C SER A 818 37.52 16.48 6.02
N ILE A 819 36.64 17.48 6.07
CA ILE A 819 35.58 17.65 5.05
C ILE A 819 36.18 18.01 3.70
N THR A 820 37.17 18.92 3.67
CA THR A 820 37.92 19.27 2.44
C THR A 820 38.54 18.02 1.83
N LYS A 821 39.21 17.21 2.65
CA LYS A 821 39.85 15.96 2.24
C LYS A 821 38.84 14.93 1.72
N TYR A 822 37.66 14.85 2.33
CA TYR A 822 36.58 14.02 1.81
C TYR A 822 36.16 14.45 0.41
N HIS A 823 36.04 15.75 0.15
CA HIS A 823 35.71 16.23 -1.19
C HIS A 823 36.79 15.90 -2.23
N GLU A 824 38.06 15.81 -1.82
CA GLU A 824 39.19 15.47 -2.70
C GLU A 824 39.35 13.96 -2.92
N THR A 825 39.10 13.14 -1.90
CA THR A 825 39.49 11.71 -1.87
C THR A 825 38.33 10.74 -1.68
N GLY A 826 37.12 11.23 -1.39
CA GLY A 826 35.97 10.42 -1.01
C GLY A 826 36.04 9.82 0.41
N ASN A 827 37.10 10.13 1.18
CA ASN A 827 37.33 9.59 2.52
C ASN A 827 37.66 10.71 3.51
N LEU A 828 37.13 10.61 4.74
CA LEU A 828 37.34 11.62 5.78
C LEU A 828 38.78 11.64 6.32
N ASN A 829 39.48 10.50 6.27
CA ASN A 829 40.86 10.36 6.71
C ASN A 829 41.72 9.69 5.62
N SER A 830 43.04 9.92 5.67
CA SER A 830 44.03 9.13 4.93
C SER A 830 44.17 7.83 5.69
N LEU A 831 43.26 6.91 5.42
CA LEU A 831 43.24 5.62 6.06
C LEU A 831 44.53 4.87 5.66
N PRO A 832 45.46 4.58 6.59
CA PRO A 832 46.47 3.55 6.32
C PRO A 832 45.75 2.23 6.06
N GLU A 833 46.35 1.33 5.27
CA GLU A 833 45.81 -0.02 5.04
C GLU A 833 45.36 -0.66 6.37
N GLY A 834 44.06 -0.95 6.49
CA GLY A 834 43.49 -1.59 7.69
C GLY A 834 42.66 -0.70 8.63
N SER A 835 42.27 0.52 8.25
CA SER A 835 41.28 1.28 9.03
C SER A 835 39.88 0.63 9.01
N MET A 836 39.27 0.47 10.18
CA MET A 836 37.96 -0.18 10.28
C MET A 836 36.81 0.80 9.98
N THR A 837 36.17 0.63 8.82
CA THR A 837 34.92 1.31 8.45
C THR A 837 33.73 0.43 8.80
N VAL A 838 32.70 1.04 9.39
CA VAL A 838 31.50 0.34 9.83
C VAL A 838 30.28 0.90 9.12
N ASP A 839 29.68 0.11 8.24
CA ASP A 839 28.47 0.47 7.53
C ASP A 839 27.24 -0.01 8.32
N ILE A 840 26.38 0.93 8.69
CA ILE A 840 25.16 0.70 9.48
C ILE A 840 23.95 1.09 8.64
N PRO A 841 23.22 0.12 8.06
CA PRO A 841 22.00 0.44 7.33
C PRO A 841 20.92 0.94 8.29
N LEU A 842 20.22 2.03 7.94
CA LEU A 842 19.13 2.58 8.74
C LEU A 842 17.87 1.70 8.64
N LYS A 843 17.89 0.57 9.35
CA LYS A 843 16.80 -0.40 9.42
C LYS A 843 16.50 -0.78 10.88
N LEU A 844 15.23 -1.05 11.18
CA LEU A 844 14.82 -1.50 12.51
C LEU A 844 15.46 -2.86 12.83
N ARG A 845 15.89 -3.03 14.08
CA ARG A 845 16.52 -4.27 14.58
C ARG A 845 15.53 -5.43 14.58
N ARG A 846 14.24 -5.17 14.83
CA ARG A 846 13.19 -6.19 14.93
C ARG A 846 11.92 -5.78 14.19
N LYS A 847 11.28 -6.72 13.49
CA LYS A 847 10.00 -6.48 12.79
C LYS A 847 8.88 -5.94 13.70
N ARG A 848 8.87 -6.32 14.99
CA ARG A 848 7.89 -5.84 15.97
C ARG A 848 8.00 -4.34 16.28
N GLU A 849 9.19 -3.75 16.11
CA GLU A 849 9.41 -2.32 16.38
C GLU A 849 8.69 -1.42 15.35
N VAL A 850 8.21 -1.99 14.24
CA VAL A 850 7.27 -1.29 13.34
C VAL A 850 6.02 -0.87 14.11
N LEU A 851 5.53 -1.70 15.02
CA LEU A 851 4.35 -1.38 15.83
C LEU A 851 4.70 -0.37 16.94
N ASP A 852 5.93 -0.42 17.46
CA ASP A 852 6.44 0.58 18.41
C ASP A 852 6.52 1.97 17.76
N ALA A 853 6.91 2.08 16.48
CA ALA A 853 6.96 3.34 15.75
C ALA A 853 5.61 4.08 15.68
N PHE A 854 4.49 3.36 15.81
CA PHE A 854 3.13 3.90 15.83
C PHE A 854 2.46 3.85 17.21
N CYS A 855 3.20 3.54 18.28
CA CYS A 855 2.68 3.43 19.64
C CYS A 855 1.51 2.43 19.85
N PHE A 856 1.32 1.42 18.98
CA PHE A 856 0.11 0.57 18.96
C PHE A 856 -0.18 -0.20 20.26
N PHE A 857 0.85 -0.58 21.02
CA PHE A 857 0.69 -1.36 22.25
C PHE A 857 0.76 -0.52 23.53
N PHE A 858 0.54 0.79 23.45
CA PHE A 858 0.72 1.69 24.59
C PHE A 858 0.04 1.21 25.91
N PRO A 859 -1.22 0.73 25.92
CA PRO A 859 -1.84 0.21 27.15
C PRO A 859 -1.15 -1.06 27.71
N ALA A 860 -0.72 -1.97 26.83
CA ALA A 860 0.03 -3.17 27.21
C ALA A 860 1.46 -2.83 27.66
N GLY A 861 2.08 -1.80 27.07
CA GLY A 861 3.37 -1.25 27.47
C GLY A 861 3.35 -0.64 28.87
N ILE A 862 2.29 0.11 29.22
CA ILE A 862 2.07 0.59 30.59
C ILE A 862 1.93 -0.59 31.55
N MET A 863 1.13 -1.60 31.22
CA MET A 863 0.94 -2.79 32.07
C MET A 863 2.24 -3.58 32.26
N TYR A 864 3.06 -3.71 31.21
CA TYR A 864 4.38 -4.33 31.27
C TYR A 864 5.36 -3.52 32.15
N LEU A 865 5.35 -2.19 32.03
CA LEU A 865 6.16 -1.29 32.87
C LEU A 865 5.73 -1.33 34.34
N LEU A 866 4.43 -1.47 34.61
CA LEU A 866 3.90 -1.71 35.96
C LEU A 866 4.35 -3.07 36.52
N GLY A 867 4.44 -4.10 35.67
CA GLY A 867 4.92 -5.45 36.05
C GLY A 867 6.40 -5.50 36.43
N LYS A 868 7.26 -4.67 35.82
CA LYS A 868 8.68 -4.54 36.20
C LYS A 868 8.91 -3.76 37.50
N GLY A 869 7.91 -3.04 38.01
CA GLY A 869 8.00 -2.29 39.27
C GLY A 869 7.78 -3.11 40.55
N ARG A 870 7.68 -4.44 40.43
CA ARG A 870 7.40 -5.38 41.55
C ARG A 870 8.60 -6.24 41.99
N TYR A 871 9.82 -5.90 41.58
CA TYR A 871 11.05 -6.49 42.11
C TYR A 871 12.05 -5.42 42.52
#